data_AF-A0A4Y9PAG1-F1
#
_entry.id   AF-A0A4Y9PAG1-F1
#
_cell.length_a   1.000
_cell.length_b   1.000
_cell.length_c   1.000
_cell.angle_alpha   90.00
_cell.angle_beta   90.00
_cell.angle_gamma   90.00
#
_symmetry.space_group_name_H-M   'P 1'
#
loop_
_entity.id
_entity.type
_entity.pdbx_description
1 polymer ?
#
loop_
_entity_poly.entity_id
_entity_poly.type
_entity_poly.pdbx_seq_one_letter_code
_entity_poly.pdbx_strand_id
1 'polypeptide(L)'
;MIEAPWRHRPRPGAAAPAEPILSGAPTTLAELRALRLQLRTALSDGGRPPGATDDDLDRLLLAFEELASNGLRHGGAPVEVAVTAVGSAWVVEVSDASGDIPPVPAVGRDAALGGLGLYLVAQLSGAHGWTAEDDGRKVVWARVDFTGEAAPPPVPAPPAQAGEVVRPPVVVVRSGPAPAGTSAQGRSARSGKEKPRRARRFRTAPRRLGVLVAAVVLVITLALAWVASAVNANNNEKLLSQQVAQGATLLATQVAVIQTQMVDTGHVADATDGRPQPFLNFAAATVLSPEMSLSLWRVTGERAERLALHGPDPQLPDGGADAFFPGLEPTGQLAVAGVLQGEQPRLAYALMPAVESGGLVVYAEVPLNRRVSVEAGQAYGGLDLAVYLGDEPVDDQLIQATAPTPIGGDTATTQVPFGDSTFTVVAASRTGLTGPLSAALPWIVLGGGTVLALAGGATAGSLSRRRAVAERLAADNEELYRQQRGIAGTLQHALLPEVPQLDGVEVAARYVAGVDELEVGGDWYDVIPGPSGRSVFVVGDVSGQGLAAATTMASLRFAVRAYVAQGDDIATVLTRLRGLLDVGVDHQFATVLLGELDAAAGLIRVVTAGHFGPLVISGGRAEFLDSPVAPPVGLAASVPPVVAEARVSGPATLLAFTDGAVERRGEVIDTGLERLRSTATAADAQPLSTVLDRLMHMPDVDGGRDDTVILGMRWTT
;
A
#
# COMPACT_ATOMS: atom_id res chain seq x y z
N MET A 1 -4.64 -39.33 -47.69
CA MET A 1 -3.32 -39.17 -47.03
C MET A 1 -2.89 -37.73 -47.19
N ILE A 2 -2.77 -37.00 -46.09
CA ILE A 2 -2.27 -35.63 -46.07
C ILE A 2 -0.73 -35.73 -46.10
N GLU A 3 -0.08 -35.06 -47.05
CA GLU A 3 1.39 -35.01 -47.16
C GLU A 3 1.96 -34.34 -45.88
N ALA A 4 3.01 -34.91 -45.26
CA ALA A 4 3.55 -34.38 -44.01
C ALA A 4 4.07 -32.93 -44.21
N PRO A 5 3.53 -31.92 -43.50
CA PRO A 5 3.76 -30.52 -43.85
C PRO A 5 5.14 -29.98 -43.41
N TRP A 6 5.88 -30.69 -42.55
CA TRP A 6 7.12 -30.20 -41.93
C TRP A 6 8.36 -30.77 -42.62
N ARG A 7 8.96 -29.98 -43.51
CA ARG A 7 10.21 -30.33 -44.21
C ARG A 7 11.41 -29.77 -43.47
N HIS A 8 12.53 -30.50 -43.51
CA HIS A 8 13.81 -29.99 -43.02
C HIS A 8 14.23 -28.79 -43.86
N ARG A 9 14.31 -27.60 -43.25
CA ARG A 9 14.62 -26.33 -43.93
C ARG A 9 15.36 -25.40 -42.98
N PRO A 10 16.41 -24.69 -43.45
CA PRO A 10 17.13 -23.72 -42.62
C PRO A 10 16.23 -22.54 -42.24
N ARG A 11 16.39 -22.02 -41.02
CA ARG A 11 15.62 -20.88 -40.52
C ARG A 11 15.86 -19.60 -41.34
N PRO A 12 14.84 -18.76 -41.57
CA PRO A 12 15.00 -17.49 -42.25
C PRO A 12 15.87 -16.53 -41.41
N GLY A 13 16.89 -15.91 -42.02
CA GLY A 13 17.66 -14.85 -41.37
C GLY A 13 18.86 -15.26 -40.52
N ALA A 14 19.39 -16.49 -40.65
CA ALA A 14 20.55 -17.02 -39.92
C ALA A 14 21.88 -16.21 -40.03
N ALA A 15 21.89 -15.05 -40.69
CA ALA A 15 23.07 -14.24 -40.96
C ALA A 15 23.27 -13.04 -40.02
N ALA A 16 22.35 -12.70 -39.12
CA ALA A 16 22.55 -11.63 -38.13
C ALA A 16 21.83 -11.90 -36.80
N PRO A 17 22.47 -11.69 -35.63
CA PRO A 17 21.83 -11.87 -34.33
C PRO A 17 20.86 -10.70 -34.08
N ALA A 18 19.58 -10.89 -34.40
CA ALA A 18 18.53 -10.01 -33.92
C ALA A 18 18.16 -10.43 -32.49
N GLU A 19 18.06 -9.46 -31.58
CA GLU A 19 17.64 -9.72 -30.19
C GLU A 19 16.15 -10.17 -30.20
N PRO A 20 15.81 -11.27 -29.52
CA PRO A 20 14.44 -11.77 -29.51
C PRO A 20 13.52 -10.79 -28.77
N ILE A 21 12.33 -10.55 -29.31
CA ILE A 21 11.26 -9.78 -28.67
C ILE A 21 10.79 -10.50 -27.39
N LEU A 22 10.78 -11.83 -27.46
CA LEU A 22 10.45 -12.72 -26.35
C LEU A 22 11.39 -13.92 -26.42
N SER A 23 11.93 -14.33 -25.28
CA SER A 23 12.58 -15.63 -25.11
C SER A 23 12.22 -16.23 -23.76
N GLY A 24 12.07 -17.55 -23.68
CA GLY A 24 11.81 -18.24 -22.42
C GLY A 24 12.03 -19.75 -22.51
N ALA A 25 12.06 -20.44 -21.37
CA ALA A 25 12.19 -21.88 -21.30
C ALA A 25 11.02 -22.46 -20.48
N PRO A 26 9.80 -22.52 -21.03
CA PRO A 26 8.65 -23.01 -20.29
C PRO A 26 8.84 -24.50 -19.96
N THR A 27 8.40 -24.88 -18.77
CA THR A 27 8.29 -26.27 -18.32
C THR A 27 6.84 -26.71 -18.14
N THR A 28 5.91 -25.75 -18.11
CA THR A 28 4.46 -25.98 -17.96
C THR A 28 3.64 -25.12 -18.93
N LEU A 29 2.40 -25.54 -19.21
CA LEU A 29 1.46 -24.74 -20.01
C LEU A 29 1.09 -23.40 -19.34
N ALA A 30 1.13 -23.32 -18.01
CA ALA A 30 0.87 -22.08 -17.29
C ALA A 30 1.98 -21.04 -17.55
N GLU A 31 3.24 -21.48 -17.55
CA GLU A 31 4.38 -20.64 -17.93
C GLU A 31 4.30 -20.22 -19.41
N LEU A 32 3.85 -21.11 -20.29
CA LEU A 32 3.61 -20.77 -21.69
C LEU A 32 2.52 -19.69 -21.85
N ARG A 33 1.41 -19.77 -21.12
CA ARG A 33 0.37 -18.72 -21.10
C ARG A 33 0.92 -17.38 -20.60
N ALA A 34 1.81 -17.40 -19.60
CA ALA A 34 2.48 -16.19 -19.12
C ALA A 34 3.39 -15.59 -20.21
N LEU A 35 4.15 -16.41 -20.94
CA LEU A 35 4.98 -15.97 -22.07
C LEU A 35 4.12 -15.39 -23.21
N ARG A 36 2.98 -16.02 -23.54
CA ARG A 36 2.01 -15.50 -24.52
C ARG A 36 1.51 -14.10 -24.14
N LEU A 37 1.17 -13.90 -22.87
CA LEU A 37 0.73 -12.59 -22.38
C LEU A 37 1.84 -11.55 -22.43
N GLN A 38 3.07 -11.93 -22.08
CA GLN A 38 4.25 -11.06 -22.20
C GLN A 38 4.50 -10.64 -23.66
N LEU A 39 4.42 -11.58 -24.60
CA LEU A 39 4.56 -11.30 -26.04
C LEU A 39 3.48 -10.33 -26.53
N ARG A 40 2.21 -10.57 -26.16
CA ARG A 40 1.10 -9.67 -26.50
C ARG A 40 1.32 -8.25 -25.94
N THR A 41 1.79 -8.15 -24.69
CA THR A 41 2.07 -6.87 -24.03
C THR A 41 3.20 -6.13 -24.72
N ALA A 42 4.32 -6.81 -25.00
CA ALA A 42 5.48 -6.25 -25.69
C ALA A 42 5.10 -5.69 -27.08
N LEU A 43 4.19 -6.35 -27.79
CA LEU A 43 3.72 -5.94 -29.13
C LEU A 43 2.51 -5.01 -29.12
N SER A 44 1.97 -4.67 -27.94
CA SER A 44 0.87 -3.68 -27.78
C SER A 44 1.38 -2.33 -27.28
N ASP A 45 2.42 -2.30 -26.45
CA ASP A 45 3.00 -1.08 -25.84
C ASP A 45 4.01 -0.36 -26.77
N GLY A 46 3.64 -0.16 -28.04
CA GLY A 46 4.48 0.56 -29.02
C GLY A 46 5.68 -0.24 -29.56
N GLY A 47 5.84 -1.52 -29.17
CA GLY A 47 6.86 -2.42 -29.69
C GLY A 47 6.50 -3.11 -31.01
N ARG A 48 5.34 -2.79 -31.61
CA ARG A 48 4.90 -3.40 -32.86
C ARG A 48 5.66 -2.83 -34.07
N PRO A 49 6.18 -3.68 -34.99
CA PRO A 49 6.73 -3.21 -36.25
C PRO A 49 5.73 -2.37 -37.06
N PRO A 50 6.18 -1.31 -37.76
CA PRO A 50 5.30 -0.51 -38.62
C PRO A 50 4.64 -1.37 -39.71
N GLY A 51 3.31 -1.30 -39.82
CA GLY A 51 2.54 -2.03 -40.83
C GLY A 51 1.83 -3.29 -40.31
N ALA A 52 2.21 -3.81 -39.15
CA ALA A 52 1.52 -4.96 -38.55
C ALA A 52 0.17 -4.57 -37.92
N THR A 53 -0.88 -5.31 -38.24
CA THR A 53 -2.23 -5.12 -37.71
C THR A 53 -2.47 -5.89 -36.40
N ASP A 54 -3.62 -5.69 -35.76
CA ASP A 54 -4.03 -6.52 -34.63
C ASP A 54 -4.28 -7.98 -35.07
N ASP A 55 -4.82 -8.18 -36.27
CA ASP A 55 -5.02 -9.51 -36.89
C ASP A 55 -3.68 -10.24 -37.07
N ASP A 56 -2.64 -9.55 -37.54
CA ASP A 56 -1.30 -10.13 -37.69
C ASP A 56 -0.71 -10.56 -36.32
N LEU A 57 -1.00 -9.80 -35.26
CA LEU A 57 -0.61 -10.14 -33.90
C LEU A 57 -1.35 -11.39 -33.41
N ASP A 58 -2.66 -11.51 -33.65
CA ASP A 58 -3.42 -12.69 -33.24
C ASP A 58 -2.97 -13.95 -34.01
N ARG A 59 -2.62 -13.85 -35.31
CA ARG A 59 -1.95 -14.92 -36.07
C ARG A 59 -0.63 -15.35 -35.43
N LEU A 60 0.22 -14.38 -35.07
CA LEU A 60 1.50 -14.66 -34.41
C LEU A 60 1.30 -15.38 -33.08
N LEU A 61 0.40 -14.88 -32.24
CA LEU A 61 0.14 -15.46 -30.93
C LEU A 61 -0.36 -16.90 -31.07
N LEU A 62 -1.26 -17.16 -32.02
CA LEU A 62 -1.74 -18.53 -32.30
C LEU A 62 -0.60 -19.44 -32.76
N ALA A 63 0.21 -19.01 -33.73
CA ALA A 63 1.36 -19.79 -34.18
C ALA A 63 2.36 -20.08 -33.04
N PHE A 64 2.62 -19.10 -32.18
CA PHE A 64 3.47 -19.23 -30.99
C PHE A 64 2.94 -20.30 -30.02
N GLU A 65 1.66 -20.23 -29.66
CA GLU A 65 1.06 -21.15 -28.70
C GLU A 65 1.08 -22.60 -29.20
N GLU A 66 0.73 -22.82 -30.47
CA GLU A 66 0.68 -24.15 -31.07
C GLU A 66 2.06 -24.79 -31.18
N LEU A 67 3.06 -24.04 -31.64
CA LEU A 67 4.44 -24.52 -31.74
C LEU A 67 5.04 -24.83 -30.37
N ALA A 68 4.86 -23.92 -29.41
CA ALA A 68 5.44 -24.08 -28.08
C ALA A 68 4.74 -25.18 -27.27
N SER A 69 3.41 -25.29 -27.38
CA SER A 69 2.64 -26.39 -26.80
C SER A 69 3.08 -27.74 -27.39
N ASN A 70 3.32 -27.80 -28.70
CA ASN A 70 3.87 -28.99 -29.34
C ASN A 70 5.25 -29.37 -28.79
N GLY A 71 6.14 -28.38 -28.60
CA GLY A 71 7.44 -28.58 -27.95
C GLY A 71 7.31 -29.14 -26.54
N LEU A 72 6.42 -28.59 -25.71
CA LEU A 72 6.17 -29.06 -24.34
C LEU A 72 5.57 -30.46 -24.27
N ARG A 73 4.68 -30.81 -25.19
CA ARG A 73 3.97 -32.10 -25.18
C ARG A 73 4.77 -33.23 -25.80
N HIS A 74 5.56 -32.95 -26.84
CA HIS A 74 6.21 -33.97 -27.67
C HIS A 74 7.72 -33.83 -27.77
N GLY A 75 8.27 -32.69 -27.36
CA GLY A 75 9.71 -32.44 -27.35
C GLY A 75 10.42 -32.99 -26.12
N GLY A 76 11.75 -33.05 -26.21
CA GLY A 76 12.61 -33.44 -25.09
C GLY A 76 12.96 -32.23 -24.24
N ALA A 77 12.78 -32.29 -22.93
CA ALA A 77 13.21 -31.19 -22.06
C ALA A 77 14.74 -30.99 -22.13
N PRO A 78 15.25 -29.74 -22.07
CA PRO A 78 14.50 -28.49 -21.92
C PRO A 78 13.88 -28.00 -23.23
N VAL A 79 12.71 -27.36 -23.13
CA VAL A 79 12.05 -26.67 -24.25
C VAL A 79 12.33 -25.17 -24.11
N GLU A 80 12.88 -24.56 -25.15
CA GLU A 80 13.14 -23.12 -25.23
C GLU A 80 12.33 -22.53 -26.38
N VAL A 81 11.81 -21.31 -26.19
CA VAL A 81 11.01 -20.58 -27.17
C VAL A 81 11.60 -19.21 -27.39
N ALA A 82 11.59 -18.74 -28.63
CA ALA A 82 12.01 -17.38 -29.00
C ALA A 82 11.10 -16.82 -30.10
N VAL A 83 10.85 -15.51 -30.07
CA VAL A 83 10.15 -14.79 -31.12
C VAL A 83 10.98 -13.59 -31.55
N THR A 84 11.30 -13.52 -32.83
CA THR A 84 12.21 -12.51 -33.39
C THR A 84 11.55 -11.82 -34.58
N ALA A 85 11.66 -10.49 -34.68
CA ALA A 85 11.23 -9.77 -35.88
C ALA A 85 12.33 -9.81 -36.96
N VAL A 86 11.98 -10.24 -38.16
CA VAL A 86 12.88 -10.34 -39.32
C VAL A 86 12.22 -9.69 -40.54
N GLY A 87 12.58 -8.44 -40.83
CA GLY A 87 11.99 -7.67 -41.93
C GLY A 87 10.50 -7.40 -41.71
N SER A 88 9.65 -7.87 -42.63
CA SER A 88 8.18 -7.78 -42.56
C SER A 88 7.52 -9.06 -42.03
N ALA A 89 8.21 -9.80 -41.16
CA ALA A 89 7.71 -11.04 -40.59
C ALA A 89 8.23 -11.25 -39.18
N TRP A 90 7.51 -12.04 -38.39
CA TRP A 90 8.01 -12.60 -37.14
C TRP A 90 8.39 -14.07 -37.36
N VAL A 91 9.49 -14.48 -36.74
CA VAL A 91 9.93 -15.88 -36.71
C VAL A 91 9.75 -16.38 -35.29
N VAL A 92 8.90 -17.40 -35.14
CA VAL A 92 8.75 -18.17 -33.91
C VAL A 92 9.70 -19.35 -34.00
N GLU A 93 10.53 -19.54 -32.98
CA GLU A 93 11.45 -20.67 -32.84
C GLU A 93 11.13 -21.41 -31.54
N VAL A 94 11.06 -22.74 -31.61
CA VAL A 94 10.91 -23.63 -30.47
C VAL A 94 11.97 -24.71 -30.56
N SER A 95 12.85 -24.78 -29.57
CA SER A 95 13.91 -25.78 -29.51
C SER A 95 13.70 -26.78 -28.38
N ASP A 96 14.06 -28.04 -28.62
CA ASP A 96 13.98 -29.11 -27.64
C ASP A 96 15.15 -30.11 -27.80
N ALA A 97 15.38 -30.95 -26.78
CA ALA A 97 16.51 -31.88 -26.71
C ALA A 97 16.37 -33.14 -27.59
N SER A 98 15.37 -33.22 -28.48
CA SER A 98 15.16 -34.37 -29.38
C SER A 98 15.67 -34.10 -30.80
N GLY A 99 16.99 -33.88 -30.95
CA GLY A 99 17.66 -33.49 -32.21
C GLY A 99 17.39 -34.41 -33.41
N ASP A 100 17.29 -35.73 -33.19
CA ASP A 100 17.17 -36.72 -34.28
C ASP A 100 15.73 -37.01 -34.70
N ILE A 101 14.74 -36.45 -34.00
CA ILE A 101 13.33 -36.75 -34.22
C ILE A 101 12.69 -35.51 -34.85
N PRO A 102 12.16 -35.57 -36.09
CA PRO A 102 11.44 -34.43 -36.67
C PRO A 102 10.34 -33.94 -35.71
N PRO A 103 9.88 -32.68 -35.80
CA PRO A 103 8.67 -32.28 -35.10
C PRO A 103 7.60 -33.28 -35.48
N VAL A 104 7.05 -34.02 -34.52
CA VAL A 104 6.15 -35.13 -34.78
C VAL A 104 4.82 -34.50 -35.17
N PRO A 105 4.48 -34.38 -36.47
CA PRO A 105 3.13 -34.02 -36.82
C PRO A 105 2.31 -35.29 -36.51
N ALA A 106 1.04 -35.15 -36.16
CA ALA A 106 0.17 -36.33 -36.03
C ALA A 106 -0.11 -36.94 -37.43
N VAL A 107 0.92 -37.42 -38.13
CA VAL A 107 0.80 -38.02 -39.46
C VAL A 107 0.43 -39.49 -39.26
N GLY A 108 -0.78 -39.85 -39.70
CA GLY A 108 -1.31 -41.21 -39.57
C GLY A 108 -2.10 -41.45 -38.28
N ARG A 109 -2.20 -40.45 -37.39
CA ARG A 109 -3.27 -40.40 -36.39
C ARG A 109 -4.51 -39.76 -37.02
N ASP A 110 -5.66 -40.24 -36.59
CA ASP A 110 -6.93 -39.61 -36.90
C ASP A 110 -6.89 -38.14 -36.43
N ALA A 111 -7.25 -37.19 -37.31
CA ALA A 111 -7.31 -35.76 -37.02
C ALA A 111 -8.24 -35.40 -35.85
N ALA A 112 -9.12 -36.33 -35.47
CA ALA A 112 -9.91 -36.29 -34.26
C ALA A 112 -9.12 -36.42 -32.96
N LEU A 113 -7.98 -37.12 -32.97
CA LEU A 113 -7.22 -37.50 -31.77
C LEU A 113 -6.29 -36.38 -31.25
N GLY A 114 -6.55 -35.13 -31.64
CA GLY A 114 -5.66 -33.99 -31.40
C GLY A 114 -4.38 -34.01 -32.26
N GLY A 115 -3.58 -32.94 -32.17
CA GLY A 115 -2.28 -32.83 -32.88
C GLY A 115 -2.31 -32.05 -34.21
N LEU A 116 -3.32 -31.19 -34.40
CA LEU A 116 -3.46 -30.33 -35.58
C LEU A 116 -2.68 -29.01 -35.49
N GLY A 117 -2.11 -28.66 -34.32
CA GLY A 117 -1.38 -27.40 -34.12
C GLY A 117 -0.27 -27.15 -35.15
N LEU A 118 0.49 -28.20 -35.48
CA LEU A 118 1.52 -28.13 -36.52
C LEU A 118 0.96 -27.97 -37.95
N TYR A 119 -0.27 -28.43 -38.23
CA TYR A 119 -0.96 -28.17 -39.49
C TYR A 119 -1.51 -26.74 -39.56
N LEU A 120 -2.06 -26.26 -38.45
CA LEU A 120 -2.56 -24.90 -38.28
C LEU A 120 -1.44 -23.88 -38.49
N VAL A 121 -0.30 -24.08 -37.81
CA VAL A 121 0.90 -23.25 -37.99
C VAL A 121 1.34 -23.24 -39.45
N ALA A 122 1.35 -24.40 -40.12
CA ALA A 122 1.74 -24.49 -41.53
C ALA A 122 0.80 -23.71 -42.49
N GLN A 123 -0.48 -23.53 -42.12
CA GLN A 123 -1.45 -22.73 -42.90
C GLN A 123 -1.34 -21.23 -42.60
N LEU A 124 -1.09 -20.88 -41.34
CA LEU A 124 -0.95 -19.48 -40.90
C LEU A 124 0.40 -18.87 -41.28
N SER A 125 1.41 -19.69 -41.57
CA SER A 125 2.79 -19.26 -41.82
C SER A 125 3.08 -19.14 -43.31
N GLY A 126 3.75 -18.06 -43.71
CA GLY A 126 4.27 -17.92 -45.08
C GLY A 126 5.45 -18.86 -45.37
N ALA A 127 6.17 -19.29 -44.32
CA ALA A 127 7.16 -20.35 -44.39
C ALA A 127 7.34 -21.04 -43.03
N HIS A 128 7.68 -22.32 -43.04
CA HIS A 128 7.94 -23.11 -41.82
C HIS A 128 8.92 -24.25 -42.12
N GLY A 129 9.52 -24.79 -41.07
CA GLY A 129 10.47 -25.88 -41.17
C GLY A 129 11.05 -26.29 -39.82
N TRP A 130 12.02 -27.19 -39.86
CA TRP A 130 12.81 -27.57 -38.70
C TRP A 130 14.27 -27.88 -39.09
N THR A 131 15.16 -27.80 -38.12
CA THR A 131 16.59 -28.14 -38.23
C THR A 131 17.06 -28.89 -36.99
N ALA A 132 18.05 -29.76 -37.17
CA ALA A 132 18.86 -30.29 -36.07
C ALA A 132 20.14 -29.44 -35.95
N GLU A 133 20.46 -29.00 -34.74
CA GLU A 133 21.67 -28.26 -34.41
C GLU A 133 22.80 -29.22 -34.04
N ASP A 134 24.06 -28.78 -34.21
CA ASP A 134 25.25 -29.61 -33.95
C ASP A 134 25.40 -30.05 -32.49
N ASP A 135 24.71 -29.38 -31.56
CA ASP A 135 24.68 -29.70 -30.13
C ASP A 135 23.61 -30.73 -29.73
N GLY A 136 22.91 -31.31 -30.72
CA GLY A 136 21.87 -32.32 -30.51
C GLY A 136 20.49 -31.76 -30.19
N ARG A 137 20.32 -30.43 -30.23
CA ARG A 137 18.99 -29.81 -30.14
C ARG A 137 18.28 -29.81 -31.49
N LYS A 138 16.96 -29.88 -31.45
CA LYS A 138 16.10 -29.60 -32.60
C LYS A 138 15.54 -28.20 -32.47
N VAL A 139 15.45 -27.47 -33.57
CA VAL A 139 14.73 -26.19 -33.67
C VAL A 139 13.61 -26.33 -34.68
N VAL A 140 12.38 -26.08 -34.25
CA VAL A 140 11.18 -25.99 -35.07
C VAL A 140 10.82 -24.52 -35.23
N TRP A 141 10.57 -24.07 -36.45
CA TRP A 141 10.36 -22.65 -36.71
C TRP A 141 9.21 -22.37 -37.68
N ALA A 142 8.57 -21.22 -37.49
CA ALA A 142 7.53 -20.69 -38.37
C ALA A 142 7.69 -19.18 -38.58
N ARG A 143 7.45 -18.74 -39.81
CA ARG A 143 7.48 -17.34 -40.25
C ARG A 143 6.05 -16.86 -40.47
N VAL A 144 5.61 -15.92 -39.65
CA VAL A 144 4.32 -15.23 -39.77
C VAL A 144 4.57 -13.88 -40.42
N ASP A 145 4.11 -13.70 -41.66
CA ASP A 145 4.25 -12.46 -42.41
C ASP A 145 3.24 -11.41 -41.91
N PHE A 146 3.67 -10.16 -41.83
CA PHE A 146 2.79 -9.01 -41.60
C PHE A 146 3.00 -7.99 -42.72
N THR A 147 1.91 -7.49 -43.30
CA THR A 147 2.00 -6.68 -44.52
C THR A 147 2.33 -5.23 -44.23
N GLY A 148 3.56 -4.82 -44.51
CA GLY A 148 3.86 -3.43 -44.84
C GLY A 148 3.41 -3.14 -46.28
N GLU A 149 2.27 -2.45 -46.43
CA GLU A 149 1.73 -1.90 -47.68
C GLU A 149 1.12 -2.93 -48.67
N ALA A 150 -0.11 -2.65 -49.11
CA ALA A 150 -0.91 -3.51 -49.97
C ALA A 150 -0.19 -3.85 -51.28
N ALA A 151 -0.11 -5.14 -51.63
CA ALA A 151 0.04 -5.52 -53.03
C ALA A 151 -1.13 -4.91 -53.82
N PRO A 152 -0.88 -4.26 -54.98
CA PRO A 152 -1.97 -3.68 -55.76
C PRO A 152 -2.94 -4.79 -56.16
N PRO A 153 -4.26 -4.53 -56.15
CA PRO A 153 -5.23 -5.55 -56.54
C PRO A 153 -4.91 -6.04 -57.95
N PRO A 154 -5.08 -7.34 -58.25
CA PRO A 154 -4.95 -7.83 -59.61
C PRO A 154 -5.90 -7.03 -60.51
N VAL A 155 -5.35 -6.50 -61.61
CA VAL A 155 -6.09 -5.77 -62.64
C VAL A 155 -7.32 -6.61 -63.05
N PRO A 156 -8.55 -6.07 -62.95
CA PRO A 156 -9.74 -6.82 -63.33
C PRO A 156 -9.70 -7.11 -64.84
N ALA A 157 -9.89 -8.37 -65.21
CA ALA A 157 -10.18 -8.78 -66.58
C ALA A 157 -11.49 -8.11 -67.05
N PRO A 158 -11.63 -7.81 -68.37
CA PRO A 158 -12.77 -7.05 -68.89
C PRO A 158 -14.11 -7.79 -68.69
N PRO A 159 -15.23 -7.05 -68.61
CA PRO A 159 -16.50 -7.58 -68.16
C PRO A 159 -17.18 -8.49 -69.19
N ALA A 160 -17.68 -9.64 -68.74
CA ALA A 160 -18.75 -10.37 -69.41
C ALA A 160 -20.10 -9.86 -68.89
N GLN A 161 -21.04 -9.69 -69.82
CA GLN A 161 -22.26 -8.90 -69.69
C GLN A 161 -23.40 -9.60 -68.91
N ALA A 162 -24.15 -8.74 -68.21
CA ALA A 162 -25.61 -8.71 -67.98
C ALA A 162 -26.34 -9.85 -67.23
N GLY A 163 -27.04 -9.44 -66.18
CA GLY A 163 -28.10 -10.18 -65.49
C GLY A 163 -28.68 -9.39 -64.31
N GLU A 164 -29.42 -8.33 -64.62
CA GLU A 164 -30.07 -7.37 -63.70
C GLU A 164 -31.23 -8.01 -62.93
N VAL A 165 -31.25 -7.92 -61.58
CA VAL A 165 -32.49 -8.09 -60.79
C VAL A 165 -32.54 -7.11 -59.61
N VAL A 166 -33.70 -6.46 -59.54
CA VAL A 166 -34.17 -5.32 -58.72
C VAL A 166 -34.28 -5.62 -57.22
N ARG A 167 -33.97 -4.63 -56.35
CA ARG A 167 -34.36 -4.58 -54.93
C ARG A 167 -35.35 -3.43 -54.66
N PRO A 168 -36.43 -3.62 -53.88
CA PRO A 168 -37.23 -2.52 -53.32
C PRO A 168 -36.83 -2.17 -51.86
N PRO A 169 -37.28 -1.02 -51.31
CA PRO A 169 -36.66 -0.36 -50.16
C PRO A 169 -37.24 -0.75 -48.79
N VAL A 170 -36.42 -0.66 -47.75
CA VAL A 170 -36.81 -0.79 -46.34
C VAL A 170 -37.14 0.58 -45.76
N VAL A 171 -38.35 0.70 -45.21
CA VAL A 171 -38.87 1.90 -44.53
C VAL A 171 -38.48 1.88 -43.05
N VAL A 172 -37.95 3.02 -42.59
CA VAL A 172 -37.66 3.35 -41.18
C VAL A 172 -38.93 3.84 -40.49
N VAL A 173 -39.20 3.40 -39.26
CA VAL A 173 -40.02 4.16 -38.30
C VAL A 173 -39.41 4.08 -36.90
N ARG A 174 -39.04 5.25 -36.36
CA ARG A 174 -38.77 5.53 -34.95
C ARG A 174 -39.98 6.25 -34.35
N SER A 175 -40.36 5.91 -33.11
CA SER A 175 -41.10 6.81 -32.20
C SER A 175 -41.06 6.29 -30.76
N GLY A 176 -40.64 7.13 -29.80
CA GLY A 176 -40.97 7.01 -28.36
C GLY A 176 -42.22 7.85 -28.03
N PRO A 177 -42.43 8.34 -26.77
CA PRO A 177 -42.32 7.69 -25.45
C PRO A 177 -43.56 7.90 -24.51
N ALA A 178 -43.73 7.01 -23.51
CA ALA A 178 -44.38 7.15 -22.17
C ALA A 178 -45.89 7.58 -22.06
N PRO A 179 -46.60 7.52 -20.89
CA PRO A 179 -46.20 7.13 -19.52
C PRO A 179 -47.23 6.32 -18.67
N ALA A 180 -46.74 5.89 -17.48
CA ALA A 180 -47.36 5.82 -16.14
C ALA A 180 -48.72 5.11 -15.87
N GLY A 181 -48.67 4.17 -14.91
CA GLY A 181 -49.82 3.70 -14.13
C GLY A 181 -49.38 3.18 -12.76
N THR A 182 -49.84 3.85 -11.70
CA THR A 182 -49.53 3.60 -10.28
C THR A 182 -50.47 2.60 -9.61
N SER A 183 -49.92 1.94 -8.58
CA SER A 183 -50.56 1.36 -7.38
C SER A 183 -51.33 0.04 -7.47
N ALA A 184 -50.91 -0.97 -6.70
CA ALA A 184 -51.58 -1.36 -5.44
C ALA A 184 -50.82 -2.48 -4.70
N GLN A 185 -50.99 -2.48 -3.39
CA GLN A 185 -50.37 -3.33 -2.38
C GLN A 185 -50.90 -4.77 -2.36
N GLY A 186 -50.05 -5.73 -1.97
CA GLY A 186 -50.44 -7.09 -1.58
C GLY A 186 -49.33 -7.76 -0.76
N ARG A 187 -49.63 -8.10 0.50
CA ARG A 187 -48.68 -8.54 1.54
C ARG A 187 -48.31 -10.04 1.44
N SER A 188 -47.03 -10.32 1.76
CA SER A 188 -46.54 -11.33 2.72
C SER A 188 -46.39 -12.82 2.31
N ALA A 189 -45.14 -13.29 2.30
CA ALA A 189 -44.63 -14.43 3.11
C ALA A 189 -43.08 -14.49 3.02
N ARG A 190 -42.34 -14.08 4.05
CA ARG A 190 -41.59 -14.93 5.01
C ARG A 190 -40.55 -15.90 4.39
N SER A 191 -39.26 -15.58 4.52
CA SER A 191 -38.23 -16.51 5.03
C SER A 191 -36.90 -15.79 5.32
N GLY A 192 -36.28 -16.10 6.47
CA GLY A 192 -34.83 -16.05 6.70
C GLY A 192 -34.13 -14.70 6.92
N LYS A 193 -34.24 -14.09 8.11
CA LYS A 193 -33.28 -13.07 8.58
C LYS A 193 -32.27 -13.70 9.55
N GLU A 194 -31.08 -14.01 9.05
CA GLU A 194 -29.88 -14.05 9.90
C GLU A 194 -29.36 -12.62 10.10
N LYS A 195 -29.14 -12.24 11.36
CA LYS A 195 -28.64 -10.92 11.77
C LYS A 195 -27.10 -10.92 11.73
N PRO A 196 -26.44 -10.04 10.97
CA PRO A 196 -25.04 -9.75 11.23
C PRO A 196 -24.93 -8.81 12.43
N ARG A 197 -24.10 -9.19 13.41
CA ARG A 197 -23.78 -8.41 14.61
C ARG A 197 -23.24 -7.03 14.21
N ARG A 198 -23.92 -5.96 14.64
CA ARG A 198 -23.44 -4.58 14.54
C ARG A 198 -22.17 -4.42 15.41
N ALA A 199 -21.00 -4.56 14.80
CA ALA A 199 -19.79 -3.94 15.33
C ALA A 199 -19.96 -2.42 15.18
N ARG A 200 -20.08 -1.71 16.31
CA ARG A 200 -19.98 -0.24 16.38
C ARG A 200 -18.55 0.16 15.97
N ARG A 201 -18.27 0.24 14.66
CA ARG A 201 -17.10 0.97 14.16
C ARG A 201 -17.44 2.45 14.24
N PHE A 202 -16.77 3.15 15.14
CA PHE A 202 -16.74 4.61 15.15
C PHE A 202 -16.21 5.10 13.80
N ARG A 203 -17.12 5.45 12.88
CA ARG A 203 -16.80 6.22 11.67
C ARG A 203 -16.48 7.66 12.12
N THR A 204 -15.29 7.88 12.65
CA THR A 204 -14.77 9.24 12.76
C THR A 204 -14.49 9.74 11.35
N ALA A 205 -15.19 10.80 10.94
CA ALA A 205 -14.97 11.40 9.62
C ALA A 205 -13.47 11.71 9.44
N PRO A 206 -12.88 11.51 8.25
CA PRO A 206 -11.44 11.60 8.01
C PRO A 206 -10.82 12.96 8.42
N ARG A 207 -11.62 14.04 8.34
CA ARG A 207 -11.22 15.36 8.84
C ARG A 207 -11.06 15.43 10.37
N ARG A 208 -11.85 14.65 11.13
CA ARG A 208 -11.83 14.65 12.60
C ARG A 208 -10.59 13.96 13.16
N LEU A 209 -10.05 12.95 12.48
CA LEU A 209 -8.86 12.24 12.94
C LEU A 209 -7.61 13.14 12.90
N GLY A 210 -7.40 13.84 11.77
CA GLY A 210 -6.28 14.78 11.65
C GLY A 210 -6.35 15.92 12.68
N VAL A 211 -7.54 16.47 12.90
CA VAL A 211 -7.77 17.49 13.93
C VAL A 211 -7.52 16.94 15.34
N LEU A 212 -7.95 15.71 15.62
CA LEU A 212 -7.75 15.08 16.93
C LEU A 212 -6.27 14.82 17.21
N VAL A 213 -5.51 14.30 16.24
CA VAL A 213 -4.05 14.11 16.36
C VAL A 213 -3.36 15.45 16.62
N ALA A 214 -3.68 16.49 15.84
CA ALA A 214 -3.10 17.82 16.05
C ALA A 214 -3.44 18.39 17.44
N ALA A 215 -4.69 18.23 17.89
CA ALA A 215 -5.13 18.70 19.20
C ALA A 215 -4.39 17.99 20.34
N VAL A 216 -4.22 16.67 20.26
CA VAL A 216 -3.47 15.89 21.27
C VAL A 216 -2.01 16.36 21.34
N VAL A 217 -1.34 16.53 20.20
CA VAL A 217 0.04 17.01 20.15
C VAL A 217 0.15 18.43 20.73
N LEU A 218 -0.81 19.32 20.44
CA LEU A 218 -0.84 20.67 21.00
C LEU A 218 -1.03 20.67 22.52
N VAL A 219 -1.90 19.82 23.07
CA VAL A 219 -2.09 19.70 24.53
C VAL A 219 -0.80 19.24 25.21
N ILE A 220 -0.13 18.22 24.66
CA ILE A 220 1.15 17.75 25.18
C ILE A 220 2.21 18.85 25.08
N THR A 221 2.24 19.58 23.97
CA THR A 221 3.18 20.70 23.75
C THR A 221 2.97 21.80 24.78
N LEU A 222 1.73 22.19 25.06
CA LEU A 222 1.39 23.19 26.07
C LEU A 222 1.83 22.75 27.47
N ALA A 223 1.59 21.48 27.82
CA ALA A 223 2.02 20.93 29.11
C ALA A 223 3.54 20.95 29.26
N LEU A 224 4.29 20.54 28.23
CA LEU A 224 5.76 20.54 28.25
C LEU A 224 6.34 21.96 28.31
N ALA A 225 5.75 22.91 27.58
CA ALA A 225 6.16 24.31 27.63
C ALA A 225 5.92 24.92 29.02
N TRP A 226 4.79 24.60 29.67
CA TRP A 226 4.50 25.01 31.03
C TRP A 226 5.52 24.44 32.03
N VAL A 227 5.82 23.13 31.93
CA VAL A 227 6.86 22.50 32.77
C VAL A 227 8.22 23.16 32.56
N ALA A 228 8.64 23.39 31.32
CA ALA A 228 9.90 24.07 31.01
C ALA A 228 9.96 25.48 31.62
N SER A 229 8.86 26.23 31.55
CA SER A 229 8.76 27.56 32.14
C SER A 229 8.84 27.51 33.67
N ALA A 230 8.13 26.57 34.31
CA ALA A 230 8.13 26.39 35.75
C ALA A 230 9.53 25.99 36.27
N VAL A 231 10.21 25.08 35.57
CA VAL A 231 11.59 24.68 35.90
C VAL A 231 12.54 25.87 35.75
N ASN A 232 12.43 26.67 34.69
CA ASN A 232 13.28 27.83 34.49
C ASN A 232 13.07 28.90 35.59
N ALA A 233 11.83 29.17 35.98
CA ALA A 233 11.50 30.10 37.06
C ALA A 233 12.09 29.64 38.40
N ASN A 234 11.86 28.36 38.76
CA ASN A 234 12.38 27.77 40.00
C ASN A 234 13.93 27.75 40.03
N ASN A 235 14.58 27.53 38.89
CA ASN A 235 16.04 27.58 38.80
C ASN A 235 16.57 29.01 38.96
N ASN A 236 15.90 30.01 38.39
CA ASN A 236 16.27 31.42 38.58
C ASN A 236 16.19 31.82 40.06
N GLU A 237 15.10 31.45 40.75
CA GLU A 237 14.93 31.75 42.18
C GLU A 237 16.02 31.10 43.05
N LYS A 238 16.34 29.82 42.77
CA LYS A 238 17.42 29.10 43.47
C LYS A 238 18.79 29.71 43.21
N LEU A 239 19.10 30.11 41.97
CA LEU A 239 20.38 30.74 41.66
C LEU A 239 20.48 32.12 42.31
N LEU A 240 19.39 32.90 42.35
CA LEU A 240 19.36 34.20 43.00
C LEU A 240 19.62 34.07 44.50
N SER A 241 18.89 33.19 45.19
CA SER A 241 19.10 32.94 46.63
C SER A 241 20.52 32.45 46.93
N GLN A 242 21.10 31.59 46.09
CA GLN A 242 22.50 31.15 46.24
C GLN A 242 23.51 32.29 46.06
N GLN A 243 23.35 33.14 45.04
CA GLN A 243 24.23 34.30 44.84
C GLN A 243 24.12 35.32 45.97
N VAL A 244 22.89 35.58 46.46
CA VAL A 244 22.65 36.48 47.60
C VAL A 244 23.29 35.94 48.88
N ALA A 245 23.18 34.63 49.15
CA ALA A 245 23.83 34.00 50.30
C ALA A 245 25.38 34.05 50.21
N GLN A 246 25.95 33.86 49.02
CA GLN A 246 27.39 34.03 48.80
C GLN A 246 27.83 35.47 49.06
N GLY A 247 27.05 36.46 48.59
CA GLY A 247 27.27 37.86 48.87
C GLY A 247 27.18 38.19 50.37
N ALA A 248 26.20 37.65 51.09
CA ALA A 248 26.07 37.85 52.53
C ALA A 248 27.26 37.31 53.33
N THR A 249 27.91 36.25 52.84
CA THR A 249 29.14 35.72 53.45
C THR A 249 30.29 36.73 53.41
N LEU A 250 30.41 37.50 52.31
CA LEU A 250 31.40 38.57 52.21
C LEU A 250 31.07 39.74 53.14
N LEU A 251 29.81 40.13 53.25
CA LEU A 251 29.36 41.16 54.18
C LEU A 251 29.62 40.73 55.64
N ALA A 252 29.32 39.48 55.99
CA ALA A 252 29.62 38.91 57.31
C ALA A 252 31.11 38.98 57.65
N THR A 253 31.98 38.78 56.65
CA THR A 253 33.44 38.91 56.83
C THR A 253 33.83 40.35 57.14
N GLN A 254 33.23 41.35 56.49
CA GLN A 254 33.49 42.77 56.80
C GLN A 254 32.97 43.18 58.17
N VAL A 255 31.76 42.70 58.53
CA VAL A 255 31.17 42.91 59.85
C VAL A 255 32.08 42.38 60.96
N ALA A 256 32.63 41.18 60.79
CA ALA A 256 33.57 40.60 61.75
C ALA A 256 34.79 41.49 61.98
N VAL A 257 35.34 42.11 60.91
CA VAL A 257 36.48 43.05 61.03
C VAL A 257 36.10 44.28 61.88
N ILE A 258 34.93 44.87 61.64
CA ILE A 258 34.44 46.02 62.43
C ILE A 258 34.29 45.64 63.90
N GLN A 259 33.70 44.46 64.16
CA GLN A 259 33.52 43.97 65.52
C GLN A 259 34.86 43.74 66.23
N THR A 260 35.84 43.12 65.57
CA THR A 260 37.19 42.95 66.14
C THR A 260 37.85 44.30 66.44
N GLN A 261 37.78 45.27 65.51
CA GLN A 261 38.36 46.60 65.73
C GLN A 261 37.74 47.33 66.92
N MET A 262 36.41 47.23 67.09
CA MET A 262 35.71 47.86 68.21
C MET A 262 36.02 47.19 69.55
N VAL A 263 36.12 45.86 69.57
CA VAL A 263 36.55 45.10 70.76
C VAL A 263 37.98 45.47 71.16
N ASP A 264 38.91 45.52 70.19
CA ASP A 264 40.31 45.93 70.43
C ASP A 264 40.39 47.37 70.96
N THR A 265 39.58 48.28 70.39
CA THR A 265 39.47 49.66 70.88
C THR A 265 38.97 49.69 72.33
N GLY A 266 37.96 48.87 72.65
CA GLY A 266 37.44 48.68 74.00
C GLY A 266 38.51 48.18 74.97
N HIS A 267 39.33 47.20 74.57
CA HIS A 267 40.44 46.70 75.37
C HIS A 267 41.53 47.75 75.63
N VAL A 268 41.81 48.63 74.66
CA VAL A 268 42.75 49.74 74.89
C VAL A 268 42.19 50.75 75.87
N ALA A 269 40.90 51.09 75.76
CA ALA A 269 40.23 51.98 76.70
C ALA A 269 40.25 51.40 78.13
N ASP A 270 39.95 50.11 78.26
CA ASP A 270 39.95 49.35 79.51
C ASP A 270 41.36 49.29 80.15
N ALA A 271 42.36 48.82 79.39
CA ALA A 271 43.74 48.66 79.87
C ALA A 271 44.41 49.98 80.27
N THR A 272 43.88 51.11 79.82
CA THR A 272 44.41 52.44 80.11
C THR A 272 43.54 53.25 81.06
N ASP A 273 42.49 52.64 81.64
CA ASP A 273 41.51 53.27 82.54
C ASP A 273 40.92 54.57 81.95
N GLY A 274 40.61 54.52 80.66
CA GLY A 274 40.01 55.61 79.91
C GLY A 274 40.92 56.83 79.67
N ARG A 275 42.25 56.68 79.74
CA ARG A 275 43.16 57.80 79.44
C ARG A 275 43.03 58.25 77.96
N PRO A 276 42.86 59.56 77.69
CA PRO A 276 42.61 60.03 76.32
C PRO A 276 43.74 59.76 75.32
N GLN A 277 45.01 59.96 75.70
CA GLN A 277 46.13 59.90 74.74
C GLN A 277 46.39 58.50 74.17
N PRO A 278 46.44 57.41 74.97
CA PRO A 278 46.55 56.06 74.43
C PRO A 278 45.41 55.69 73.48
N PHE A 279 44.16 56.06 73.83
CA PHE A 279 43.00 55.85 72.98
C PHE A 279 43.14 56.59 71.64
N LEU A 280 43.53 57.87 71.66
CA LEU A 280 43.72 58.66 70.45
C LEU A 280 44.83 58.11 69.55
N ASN A 281 45.93 57.60 70.14
CA ASN A 281 47.00 56.97 69.38
C ASN A 281 46.53 55.68 68.69
N PHE A 282 45.73 54.86 69.38
CA PHE A 282 45.15 53.64 68.80
C PHE A 282 44.11 53.97 67.73
N ALA A 283 43.21 54.91 68.02
CA ALA A 283 42.21 55.40 67.06
C ALA A 283 42.87 55.89 65.77
N ALA A 284 43.94 56.69 65.85
CA ALA A 284 44.67 57.18 64.69
C ALA A 284 45.32 56.07 63.84
N ALA A 285 45.59 54.88 64.42
CA ALA A 285 46.17 53.74 63.71
C ALA A 285 45.12 52.79 63.12
N THR A 286 43.89 52.79 63.65
CA THR A 286 42.85 51.79 63.35
C THR A 286 41.68 52.37 62.53
N VAL A 287 41.51 53.70 62.53
CA VAL A 287 40.40 54.36 61.84
C VAL A 287 40.48 54.18 60.32
N LEU A 288 39.40 53.62 59.77
CA LEU A 288 39.29 53.24 58.36
C LEU A 288 38.95 54.42 57.44
N SER A 289 38.40 55.52 57.97
CA SER A 289 38.01 56.71 57.19
C SER A 289 38.19 58.00 58.01
N PRO A 290 38.74 59.08 57.44
CA PRO A 290 38.90 60.36 58.14
C PRO A 290 37.56 61.02 58.53
N GLU A 291 36.45 60.56 57.97
CA GLU A 291 35.09 61.03 58.30
C GLU A 291 34.42 60.21 59.41
N MET A 292 35.05 59.12 59.88
CA MET A 292 34.57 58.32 61.00
C MET A 292 34.76 59.08 62.31
N SER A 293 33.69 59.20 63.10
CA SER A 293 33.77 59.67 64.48
C SER A 293 34.01 58.48 65.38
N LEU A 294 35.06 58.52 66.20
CA LEU A 294 35.37 57.51 67.21
C LEU A 294 35.63 58.21 68.54
N SER A 295 34.82 57.90 69.54
CA SER A 295 34.80 58.61 70.81
C SER A 295 34.81 57.66 72.00
N LEU A 296 35.40 58.12 73.09
CA LEU A 296 35.48 57.41 74.35
C LEU A 296 34.69 58.17 75.41
N TRP A 297 33.84 57.46 76.14
CA TRP A 297 32.97 58.02 77.16
C TRP A 297 33.11 57.26 78.47
N ARG A 298 32.80 57.94 79.57
CA ARG A 298 32.63 57.34 80.90
C ARG A 298 31.21 57.60 81.39
N VAL A 299 30.51 56.53 81.71
CA VAL A 299 29.15 56.53 82.23
C VAL A 299 29.19 56.38 83.74
N THR A 300 28.61 57.32 84.47
CA THR A 300 28.50 57.27 85.94
C THR A 300 27.06 57.59 86.33
N GLY A 301 26.30 56.56 86.72
CA GLY A 301 24.86 56.69 86.89
C GLY A 301 24.19 56.99 85.54
N GLU A 302 23.41 58.06 85.48
CA GLU A 302 22.70 58.51 84.26
C GLU A 302 23.49 59.52 83.42
N ARG A 303 24.75 59.83 83.78
CA ARG A 303 25.55 60.86 83.11
C ARG A 303 26.73 60.25 82.35
N ALA A 304 26.89 60.65 81.09
CA ALA A 304 27.98 60.28 80.21
C ALA A 304 28.93 61.48 79.98
N GLU A 305 30.20 61.32 80.34
CA GLU A 305 31.26 62.30 80.10
C GLU A 305 32.17 61.84 78.96
N ARG A 306 32.40 62.70 77.96
CA ARG A 306 33.32 62.41 76.84
C ARG A 306 34.77 62.60 77.29
N LEU A 307 35.54 61.52 77.23
CA LEU A 307 36.96 61.50 77.60
C LEU A 307 37.88 61.80 76.41
N ALA A 308 37.54 61.28 75.23
CA ALA A 308 38.34 61.47 74.01
C ALA A 308 37.47 61.44 72.74
N LEU A 309 37.94 62.10 71.69
CA LEU A 309 37.33 62.11 70.37
C LEU A 309 38.42 62.09 69.30
N HIS A 310 38.32 61.16 68.37
CA HIS A 310 39.08 61.12 67.13
C HIS A 310 38.09 61.24 65.96
N GLY A 311 38.33 62.21 65.06
CA GLY A 311 37.42 62.51 63.94
C GLY A 311 36.42 63.64 64.24
N PRO A 312 35.37 63.78 63.42
CA PRO A 312 34.35 64.83 63.58
C PRO A 312 33.50 64.61 64.85
N ASP A 313 32.84 65.68 65.34
CA ASP A 313 31.90 65.53 66.46
C ASP A 313 30.79 64.50 66.13
N PRO A 314 30.43 63.62 67.08
CA PRO A 314 29.34 62.66 66.91
C PRO A 314 27.97 63.37 66.88
N GLN A 315 27.06 62.89 66.04
CA GLN A 315 25.66 63.30 65.99
C GLN A 315 24.89 62.83 67.23
N LEU A 316 25.22 61.64 67.75
CA LEU A 316 24.54 60.93 68.84
C LEU A 316 23.06 60.56 68.54
N PRO A 317 22.51 59.53 69.18
CA PRO A 317 21.09 59.18 69.06
C PRO A 317 20.16 60.24 69.68
N ASP A 318 18.86 60.15 69.38
CA ASP A 318 17.84 61.00 69.99
C ASP A 318 17.89 60.89 71.53
N GLY A 319 18.00 62.04 72.21
CA GLY A 319 18.21 62.12 73.66
C GLY A 319 19.69 62.19 74.09
N GLY A 320 20.63 62.04 73.16
CA GLY A 320 22.07 62.21 73.38
C GLY A 320 22.76 61.07 74.13
N ALA A 321 24.01 61.30 74.52
CA ALA A 321 24.86 60.32 75.19
C ALA A 321 24.25 59.82 76.53
N ASP A 322 23.62 60.72 77.29
CA ASP A 322 23.00 60.43 78.59
C ASP A 322 21.76 59.52 78.48
N ALA A 323 21.15 59.42 77.29
CA ALA A 323 19.98 58.55 77.06
C ALA A 323 20.37 57.15 76.57
N PHE A 324 21.38 57.05 75.68
CA PHE A 324 21.73 55.79 75.03
C PHE A 324 22.77 54.97 75.81
N PHE A 325 23.79 55.60 76.38
CA PHE A 325 24.91 54.86 76.99
C PHE A 325 24.61 54.18 78.33
N PRO A 326 23.78 54.73 79.25
CA PRO A 326 23.44 54.05 80.50
C PRO A 326 22.65 52.74 80.32
N GLY A 327 22.00 52.53 79.17
CA GLY A 327 21.28 51.31 78.84
C GLY A 327 22.15 50.20 78.24
N LEU A 328 23.47 50.42 78.09
CA LEU A 328 24.39 49.44 77.53
C LEU A 328 24.84 48.44 78.58
N GLU A 329 24.85 47.16 78.20
CA GLU A 329 25.35 46.06 79.05
C GLU A 329 26.84 45.79 78.77
N PRO A 330 27.67 45.50 79.78
CA PRO A 330 29.08 45.18 79.63
C PRO A 330 29.26 43.74 79.11
N THR A 331 28.84 43.52 77.86
CA THR A 331 28.89 42.21 77.19
C THR A 331 30.08 42.09 76.24
N GLY A 332 30.73 43.21 75.89
CA GLY A 332 31.72 43.26 74.80
C GLY A 332 31.12 43.03 73.41
N GLN A 333 29.79 42.98 73.29
CA GLN A 333 29.11 42.98 72.00
C GLN A 333 28.87 44.41 71.50
N LEU A 334 28.73 44.55 70.18
CA LEU A 334 28.32 45.82 69.58
C LEU A 334 26.84 46.06 69.89
N ALA A 335 26.56 47.23 70.47
CA ALA A 335 25.21 47.75 70.59
C ALA A 335 24.96 48.77 69.49
N VAL A 336 24.06 48.46 68.56
CA VAL A 336 23.82 49.26 67.37
C VAL A 336 22.77 50.32 67.67
N ALA A 337 23.17 51.58 67.62
CA ALA A 337 22.29 52.71 67.90
C ALA A 337 21.33 53.02 66.72
N GLY A 338 21.67 52.54 65.52
CA GLY A 338 20.86 52.69 64.31
C GLY A 338 21.51 53.55 63.24
N VAL A 339 20.73 53.88 62.21
CA VAL A 339 21.09 54.87 61.19
C VAL A 339 20.63 56.26 61.65
N LEU A 340 21.58 57.08 62.09
CA LEU A 340 21.35 58.48 62.46
C LEU A 340 21.11 59.30 61.20
N GLN A 341 19.98 60.02 61.17
CA GLN A 341 19.60 60.87 60.05
C GLN A 341 20.21 62.27 60.21
N GLY A 342 20.65 62.87 59.12
CA GLY A 342 21.27 64.20 59.09
C GLY A 342 21.64 64.59 57.66
N GLU A 343 22.41 65.67 57.49
CA GLU A 343 22.93 66.08 56.16
C GLU A 343 23.72 64.95 55.49
N GLN A 344 24.46 64.17 56.28
CA GLN A 344 25.08 62.91 55.89
C GLN A 344 24.65 61.84 56.92
N PRO A 345 23.86 60.83 56.52
CA PRO A 345 23.45 59.75 57.40
C PRO A 345 24.66 58.96 57.93
N ARG A 346 24.59 58.51 59.19
CA ARG A 346 25.68 57.76 59.82
C ARG A 346 25.17 56.49 60.48
N LEU A 347 25.89 55.39 60.32
CA LEU A 347 25.68 54.19 61.10
C LEU A 347 26.40 54.35 62.43
N ALA A 348 25.62 54.29 63.52
CA ALA A 348 26.13 54.48 64.88
C ALA A 348 26.10 53.18 65.67
N TYR A 349 27.18 52.88 66.37
CA TYR A 349 27.29 51.72 67.24
C TYR A 349 28.23 51.99 68.41
N ALA A 350 27.93 51.38 69.54
CA ALA A 350 28.70 51.46 70.77
C ALA A 350 29.20 50.07 71.19
N LEU A 351 30.23 50.06 72.03
CA LEU A 351 30.69 48.86 72.71
C LEU A 351 31.07 49.23 74.15
N MET A 352 30.50 48.49 75.10
CA MET A 352 30.92 48.51 76.50
C MET A 352 31.77 47.26 76.75
N PRO A 353 33.06 47.39 77.11
CA PRO A 353 33.93 46.25 77.39
C PRO A 353 33.36 45.34 78.47
N ALA A 354 33.57 44.03 78.35
CA ALA A 354 32.97 43.04 79.26
C ALA A 354 33.58 42.99 80.67
N VAL A 355 34.67 43.72 80.90
CA VAL A 355 35.38 43.77 82.19
C VAL A 355 34.81 44.92 83.01
N GLU A 356 34.65 44.77 84.34
CA GLU A 356 34.04 45.75 85.28
C GLU A 356 34.85 47.06 85.45
N SER A 357 35.21 47.73 84.36
CA SER A 357 36.01 48.96 84.38
C SER A 357 35.14 50.18 84.19
N GLY A 358 34.60 50.67 85.31
CA GLY A 358 34.26 52.08 85.49
C GLY A 358 33.27 52.72 84.50
N GLY A 359 32.45 51.93 83.80
CA GLY A 359 31.43 52.43 82.87
C GLY A 359 32.00 53.02 81.57
N LEU A 360 33.13 52.52 81.07
CA LEU A 360 33.72 53.00 79.81
C LEU A 360 32.91 52.54 78.58
N VAL A 361 32.64 53.45 77.65
CA VAL A 361 31.92 53.18 76.40
C VAL A 361 32.72 53.70 75.21
N VAL A 362 32.99 52.83 74.25
CA VAL A 362 33.54 53.22 72.94
C VAL A 362 32.38 53.41 71.98
N TYR A 363 32.30 54.58 71.36
CA TYR A 363 31.21 54.92 70.44
C TYR A 363 31.76 55.37 69.10
N ALA A 364 31.22 54.79 68.03
CA ALA A 364 31.64 55.05 66.67
C ALA A 364 30.43 55.45 65.79
N GLU A 365 30.66 56.42 64.90
CA GLU A 365 29.75 56.77 63.82
C GLU A 365 30.51 56.73 62.49
N VAL A 366 29.98 55.95 61.54
CA VAL A 366 30.53 55.83 60.19
C VAL A 366 29.58 56.47 59.19
N PRO A 367 30.03 57.42 58.35
CA PRO A 367 29.18 57.99 57.31
C PRO A 367 28.74 56.95 56.29
N LEU A 368 27.48 57.04 55.85
CA LEU A 368 26.90 56.13 54.88
C LEU A 368 26.87 56.73 53.48
N ASN A 369 27.34 55.95 52.51
CA ASN A 369 27.16 56.22 51.10
C ASN A 369 25.99 55.38 50.56
N ARG A 370 24.78 55.96 50.58
CA ARG A 370 23.55 55.25 50.20
C ARG A 370 23.53 54.76 48.74
N ARG A 371 24.41 55.26 47.87
CA ARG A 371 24.54 54.80 46.48
C ARG A 371 25.96 54.36 46.20
N VAL A 372 26.13 53.10 45.81
CA VAL A 372 27.42 52.53 45.44
C VAL A 372 27.30 51.94 44.04
N SER A 373 28.22 52.29 43.15
CA SER A 373 28.37 51.65 41.85
C SER A 373 29.28 50.43 41.99
N VAL A 374 28.73 49.23 41.84
CA VAL A 374 29.52 47.99 41.82
C VAL A 374 30.09 47.78 40.41
N GLU A 375 31.41 47.65 40.29
CA GLU A 375 32.07 47.33 39.02
C GLU A 375 31.71 45.91 38.54
N ALA A 376 31.57 45.75 37.22
CA ALA A 376 31.30 44.46 36.59
C ALA A 376 32.49 43.49 36.82
N GLY A 377 32.34 42.53 37.75
CA GLY A 377 33.36 41.55 38.11
C GLY A 377 33.46 41.22 39.61
N GLN A 378 32.84 42.05 40.47
CA GLN A 378 32.67 41.76 41.90
C GLN A 378 31.58 40.71 42.14
N ALA A 379 31.51 40.13 43.35
CA ALA A 379 30.55 39.07 43.72
C ALA A 379 29.07 39.42 43.49
N TYR A 380 28.74 40.71 43.35
CA TYR A 380 27.39 41.23 43.08
C TYR A 380 27.19 41.71 41.63
N GLY A 381 28.12 41.41 40.73
CA GLY A 381 28.07 41.85 39.33
C GLY A 381 26.80 41.34 38.62
N GLY A 382 25.90 42.28 38.25
CA GLY A 382 24.67 41.98 37.53
C GLY A 382 23.39 41.98 38.38
N LEU A 383 23.50 41.98 39.71
CA LEU A 383 22.35 42.12 40.62
C LEU A 383 22.06 43.58 40.93
N ASP A 384 20.79 43.87 41.23
CA ASP A 384 20.36 45.05 41.96
C ASP A 384 20.29 44.67 43.44
N LEU A 385 21.06 45.34 44.29
CA LEU A 385 21.30 45.02 45.70
C LEU A 385 20.99 46.22 46.59
N ALA A 386 20.36 45.98 47.74
CA ALA A 386 20.18 46.93 48.83
C ALA A 386 20.44 46.25 50.18
N VAL A 387 21.12 46.96 51.08
CA VAL A 387 21.44 46.51 52.43
C VAL A 387 20.78 47.47 53.41
N TYR A 388 20.02 46.91 54.34
CA TYR A 388 19.27 47.61 55.36
C TYR A 388 19.75 47.16 56.74
N LEU A 389 19.67 48.04 57.73
CA LEU A 389 19.85 47.68 59.13
C LEU A 389 18.51 47.24 59.75
N GLY A 390 18.55 46.21 60.58
CA GLY A 390 17.39 45.55 61.17
C GLY A 390 16.86 44.39 60.32
N ASP A 391 15.84 43.72 60.86
CA ASP A 391 15.26 42.50 60.27
C ASP A 391 14.37 42.77 59.05
N GLU A 392 13.93 44.02 58.87
CA GLU A 392 13.04 44.44 57.79
C GLU A 392 13.70 45.50 56.88
N PRO A 393 13.45 45.45 55.56
CA PRO A 393 14.02 46.40 54.61
C PRO A 393 13.26 47.73 54.61
N VAL A 394 13.51 48.56 55.63
CA VAL A 394 12.89 49.90 55.77
C VAL A 394 13.84 50.98 55.23
N ASP A 395 13.33 51.91 54.41
CA ASP A 395 14.15 52.91 53.69
C ASP A 395 14.94 53.86 54.59
N ASP A 396 14.48 54.12 55.82
CA ASP A 396 15.20 54.92 56.81
C ASP A 396 16.46 54.22 57.36
N GLN A 397 16.43 52.88 57.41
CA GLN A 397 17.53 52.00 57.78
C GLN A 397 18.42 51.60 56.58
N LEU A 398 18.27 52.25 55.43
CA LEU A 398 19.08 51.95 54.25
C LEU A 398 20.55 52.30 54.47
N ILE A 399 21.41 51.28 54.41
CA ILE A 399 22.87 51.40 54.49
C ILE A 399 23.45 51.75 53.13
N GLN A 400 23.13 50.94 52.12
CA GLN A 400 23.61 51.14 50.75
C GLN A 400 22.68 50.44 49.75
N ALA A 401 22.55 51.02 48.56
CA ALA A 401 21.90 50.40 47.42
C ALA A 401 22.67 50.64 46.11
N THR A 402 22.52 49.69 45.19
CA THR A 402 23.08 49.75 43.83
C THR A 402 22.00 50.10 42.78
N ALA A 403 20.73 50.09 43.18
CA ALA A 403 19.55 50.42 42.37
C ALA A 403 18.54 51.21 43.22
N PRO A 404 17.51 51.86 42.61
CA PRO A 404 16.45 52.53 43.36
C PRO A 404 15.72 51.57 44.30
N THR A 405 15.48 51.99 45.55
CA THR A 405 14.69 51.25 46.54
C THR A 405 13.23 51.70 46.54
N PRO A 406 12.26 50.81 46.85
CA PRO A 406 12.43 49.37 47.08
C PRO A 406 12.79 48.63 45.78
N ILE A 407 13.62 47.60 45.89
CA ILE A 407 14.02 46.77 44.75
C ILE A 407 12.79 45.98 44.27
N GLY A 408 12.47 46.09 42.97
CA GLY A 408 11.34 45.40 42.36
C GLY A 408 11.70 44.05 41.71
N GLY A 409 10.67 43.31 41.30
CA GLY A 409 10.83 42.02 40.61
C GLY A 409 10.98 40.83 41.56
N ASP A 410 11.57 39.75 41.06
CA ASP A 410 11.87 38.57 41.87
C ASP A 410 13.09 38.86 42.77
N THR A 411 12.83 39.10 44.05
CA THR A 411 13.85 39.42 45.05
C THR A 411 14.19 38.20 45.92
N ALA A 412 15.45 38.05 46.30
CA ALA A 412 15.87 37.18 47.39
C ALA A 412 16.42 38.02 48.55
N THR A 413 16.13 37.58 49.77
CA THR A 413 16.52 38.27 51.01
C THR A 413 17.34 37.34 51.89
N THR A 414 18.37 37.86 52.53
CA THR A 414 19.15 37.15 53.54
C THR A 414 19.60 38.10 54.64
N GLN A 415 19.91 37.58 55.82
CA GLN A 415 20.26 38.37 56.99
C GLN A 415 21.68 38.04 57.46
N VAL A 416 22.43 39.06 57.87
CA VAL A 416 23.78 38.96 58.41
C VAL A 416 23.80 39.57 59.82
N PRO A 417 24.18 38.84 60.88
CA PRO A 417 24.25 39.39 62.23
C PRO A 417 25.22 40.57 62.35
N PHE A 418 24.86 41.61 63.11
CA PHE A 418 25.69 42.77 63.40
C PHE A 418 25.44 43.28 64.83
N GLY A 419 26.25 42.82 65.79
CA GLY A 419 26.04 43.16 67.20
C GLY A 419 24.73 42.59 67.75
N ASP A 420 23.92 43.46 68.36
CA ASP A 420 22.54 43.21 68.79
C ASP A 420 21.49 43.44 67.67
N SER A 421 21.95 43.74 66.45
CA SER A 421 21.11 43.97 65.27
C SER A 421 21.48 43.02 64.12
N THR A 422 20.86 43.22 62.96
CA THR A 422 21.08 42.44 61.74
C THR A 422 21.20 43.38 60.54
N PHE A 423 21.93 42.96 59.51
CA PHE A 423 21.83 43.56 58.18
C PHE A 423 20.93 42.68 57.31
N THR A 424 19.85 43.26 56.81
CA THR A 424 18.99 42.63 55.80
C THR A 424 19.48 43.00 54.41
N VAL A 425 19.89 41.99 53.65
CA VAL A 425 20.37 42.11 52.27
C VAL A 425 19.26 41.66 51.33
N VAL A 426 18.78 42.57 50.49
CA VAL A 426 17.78 42.31 49.45
C VAL A 426 18.46 42.43 48.09
N ALA A 427 18.30 41.44 47.21
CA ALA A 427 18.75 41.55 45.84
C ALA A 427 17.75 41.01 44.83
N ALA A 428 17.74 41.61 43.64
CA ALA A 428 17.03 41.12 42.46
C ALA A 428 18.00 40.97 41.28
N SER A 429 17.65 40.09 40.35
CA SER A 429 18.40 39.98 39.10
C SER A 429 17.78 40.83 37.99
N ARG A 430 18.61 41.61 37.27
CA ARG A 430 18.16 42.44 36.15
C ARG A 430 17.78 41.64 34.89
N THR A 431 18.35 40.44 34.76
CA THR A 431 18.07 39.48 33.69
C THR A 431 17.87 38.09 34.27
N GLY A 432 17.26 37.16 33.52
CA GLY A 432 17.25 35.76 33.94
C GLY A 432 18.67 35.26 34.24
N LEU A 433 18.86 34.62 35.40
CA LEU A 433 20.16 34.06 35.82
C LEU A 433 20.45 32.75 35.09
N THR A 434 19.42 32.10 34.56
CA THR A 434 19.56 30.99 33.62
C THR A 434 20.05 31.51 32.27
N GLY A 435 20.91 30.73 31.61
CA GLY A 435 21.43 31.09 30.29
C GLY A 435 20.32 31.28 29.24
N PRO A 436 20.63 31.98 28.11
CA PRO A 436 19.64 32.36 27.10
C PRO A 436 18.91 31.16 26.50
N LEU A 437 19.57 30.00 26.42
CA LEU A 437 18.98 28.75 25.94
C LEU A 437 17.84 28.26 26.87
N SER A 438 18.03 28.32 28.18
CA SER A 438 17.04 27.87 29.16
C SER A 438 15.81 28.78 29.17
N ALA A 439 16.02 30.09 29.04
CA ALA A 439 14.93 31.07 28.91
C ALA A 439 14.14 30.89 27.59
N ALA A 440 14.81 30.48 26.51
CA ALA A 440 14.17 30.21 25.22
C ALA A 440 13.46 28.86 25.15
N LEU A 441 13.77 27.90 26.05
CA LEU A 441 13.29 26.52 25.97
C LEU A 441 11.76 26.38 25.88
N PRO A 442 10.92 27.10 26.68
CA PRO A 442 9.46 27.01 26.55
C PRO A 442 8.98 27.43 25.16
N TRP A 443 9.60 28.45 24.56
CA TRP A 443 9.27 28.96 23.24
C TRP A 443 9.71 28.01 22.13
N ILE A 444 10.89 27.39 22.28
CA ILE A 444 11.37 26.36 21.36
C ILE A 444 10.42 25.16 21.36
N VAL A 445 9.99 24.72 22.54
CA VAL A 445 9.02 23.61 22.69
C VAL A 445 7.68 23.97 22.04
N LEU A 446 7.14 25.18 22.29
CA LEU A 446 5.90 25.65 21.66
C LEU A 446 6.01 25.69 20.13
N GLY A 447 7.09 26.27 19.60
CA GLY A 447 7.31 26.37 18.16
C GLY A 447 7.43 25.00 17.50
N GLY A 448 8.34 24.16 18.01
CA GLY A 448 8.56 22.81 17.49
C GLY A 448 7.33 21.92 17.59
N GLY A 449 6.65 21.93 18.74
CA GLY A 449 5.44 21.15 18.96
C GLY A 449 4.26 21.59 18.09
N THR A 450 4.12 22.90 17.81
CA THR A 450 3.10 23.40 16.88
C THR A 450 3.36 22.92 15.44
N VAL A 451 4.62 22.97 14.98
CA VAL A 451 5.01 22.44 13.66
C VAL A 451 4.72 20.93 13.58
N LEU A 452 5.08 20.17 14.61
CA LEU A 452 4.79 18.74 14.70
C LEU A 452 3.28 18.44 14.71
N ALA A 453 2.48 19.24 15.40
CA ALA A 453 1.02 19.09 15.42
C ALA A 453 0.39 19.30 14.04
N LEU A 454 0.83 20.33 13.31
CA LEU A 454 0.36 20.60 11.95
C LEU A 454 0.77 19.48 10.98
N ALA A 455 2.04 19.05 11.04
CA ALA A 455 2.54 17.96 10.20
C ALA A 455 1.84 16.62 10.50
N GLY A 456 1.69 16.27 11.79
CA GLY A 456 0.98 15.07 12.24
C GLY A 456 -0.51 15.09 11.86
N GLY A 457 -1.19 16.22 12.02
CA GLY A 457 -2.58 16.38 11.61
C GLY A 457 -2.78 16.27 10.10
N ALA A 458 -1.88 16.89 9.31
CA ALA A 458 -1.91 16.85 7.84
C ALA A 458 -1.66 15.43 7.31
N THR A 459 -0.65 14.73 7.83
CA THR A 459 -0.33 13.35 7.45
C THR A 459 -1.46 12.39 7.79
N ALA A 460 -1.99 12.42 9.02
CA ALA A 460 -3.15 11.61 9.42
C ALA A 460 -4.41 11.91 8.57
N GLY A 461 -4.65 13.19 8.27
CA GLY A 461 -5.72 13.60 7.36
C GLY A 461 -5.53 13.11 5.93
N SER A 462 -4.29 13.07 5.42
CA SER A 462 -3.98 12.58 4.07
C SER A 462 -4.15 11.06 3.93
N LEU A 463 -3.67 10.29 4.92
CA LEU A 463 -3.77 8.83 4.93
C LEU A 463 -5.22 8.36 5.01
N SER A 464 -6.04 9.02 5.84
CA SER A 464 -7.47 8.69 5.93
C SER A 464 -8.23 8.97 4.63
N ARG A 465 -7.89 10.05 3.91
CA ARG A 465 -8.46 10.33 2.58
C ARG A 465 -8.02 9.30 1.54
N ARG A 466 -6.73 8.97 1.48
CA ARG A 466 -6.19 7.96 0.55
C ARG A 466 -6.85 6.61 0.77
N ARG A 467 -7.02 6.20 2.03
CA ARG A 467 -7.73 4.97 2.40
C ARG A 467 -9.17 4.98 1.93
N ALA A 468 -9.90 6.08 2.12
CA ALA A 468 -11.29 6.18 1.67
C ALA A 468 -11.43 6.08 0.14
N VAL A 469 -10.47 6.63 -0.61
CA VAL A 469 -10.43 6.49 -2.08
C VAL A 469 -10.13 5.04 -2.47
N ALA A 470 -9.15 4.39 -1.84
CA ALA A 470 -8.81 3.00 -2.11
C ALA A 470 -9.97 2.04 -1.80
N GLU A 471 -10.66 2.22 -0.67
CA GLU A 471 -11.85 1.43 -0.31
C GLU A 471 -12.99 1.62 -1.31
N ARG A 472 -13.17 2.85 -1.85
CA ARG A 472 -14.15 3.12 -2.89
C ARG A 472 -13.79 2.45 -4.21
N LEU A 473 -12.55 2.59 -4.66
CA LEU A 473 -12.06 1.94 -5.89
C LEU A 473 -12.17 0.42 -5.80
N ALA A 474 -11.86 -0.18 -4.66
CA ALA A 474 -12.00 -1.62 -4.46
C ALA A 474 -13.46 -2.07 -4.57
N ALA A 475 -14.40 -1.31 -3.97
CA ALA A 475 -15.83 -1.60 -4.06
C ALA A 475 -16.37 -1.42 -5.49
N ASP A 476 -15.96 -0.37 -6.19
CA ASP A 476 -16.34 -0.12 -7.58
C ASP A 476 -15.82 -1.25 -8.50
N ASN A 477 -14.59 -1.74 -8.25
CA ASN A 477 -14.00 -2.84 -9.03
C ASN A 477 -14.71 -4.17 -8.76
N GLU A 478 -15.05 -4.46 -7.50
CA GLU A 478 -15.81 -5.67 -7.14
C GLU A 478 -17.19 -5.69 -7.84
N GLU A 479 -17.85 -4.53 -7.93
CA GLU A 479 -19.12 -4.39 -8.64
C GLU A 479 -18.95 -4.63 -10.15
N LEU A 480 -17.94 -4.04 -10.77
CA LEU A 480 -17.64 -4.26 -12.20
C LEU A 480 -17.38 -5.72 -12.51
N TYR A 481 -16.55 -6.40 -11.71
CA TYR A 481 -16.30 -7.83 -11.87
C TYR A 481 -17.57 -8.67 -11.68
N ARG A 482 -18.44 -8.29 -10.75
CA ARG A 482 -19.73 -8.97 -10.55
C ARG A 482 -20.67 -8.78 -11.74
N GLN A 483 -20.68 -7.59 -12.33
CA GLN A 483 -21.44 -7.30 -13.55
C GLN A 483 -20.91 -8.09 -14.74
N GLN A 484 -19.59 -8.14 -14.93
CA GLN A 484 -18.95 -8.92 -15.99
C GLN A 484 -19.29 -10.42 -15.88
N ARG A 485 -19.14 -11.03 -14.69
CA ARG A 485 -19.56 -12.42 -14.44
C ARG A 485 -21.04 -12.65 -14.77
N GLY A 486 -21.90 -11.71 -14.39
CA GLY A 486 -23.33 -11.78 -14.70
C GLY A 486 -23.61 -11.79 -16.21
N ILE A 487 -22.89 -10.98 -16.99
CA ILE A 487 -23.04 -10.90 -18.44
C ILE A 487 -22.56 -12.19 -19.11
N ALA A 488 -21.37 -12.70 -18.77
CA ALA A 488 -20.81 -13.93 -19.35
C ALA A 488 -21.73 -15.13 -19.09
N GLY A 489 -22.17 -15.33 -17.85
CA GLY A 489 -23.09 -16.41 -17.50
C GLY A 489 -24.46 -16.30 -18.19
N THR A 490 -24.98 -15.09 -18.37
CA THR A 490 -26.25 -14.87 -19.10
C THR A 490 -26.11 -15.19 -20.59
N LEU A 491 -25.02 -14.76 -21.23
CA LEU A 491 -24.77 -15.03 -22.64
C LEU A 491 -24.62 -16.53 -22.90
N GLN A 492 -23.83 -17.22 -22.07
CA GLN A 492 -23.64 -18.66 -22.17
C GLN A 492 -24.96 -19.43 -22.02
N HIS A 493 -25.78 -19.09 -21.02
CA HIS A 493 -27.08 -19.75 -20.82
C HIS A 493 -28.02 -19.52 -22.02
N ALA A 494 -27.98 -18.35 -22.65
CA ALA A 494 -28.75 -18.07 -23.85
C ALA A 494 -28.27 -18.84 -25.09
N LEU A 495 -27.01 -19.26 -25.11
CA LEU A 495 -26.38 -19.99 -26.22
C LEU A 495 -26.41 -21.51 -26.07
N LEU A 496 -26.91 -22.07 -24.96
CA LEU A 496 -27.12 -23.52 -24.82
C LEU A 496 -28.52 -23.92 -25.31
N PRO A 497 -28.67 -24.98 -26.13
CA PRO A 497 -29.98 -25.47 -26.54
C PRO A 497 -30.76 -26.10 -25.38
N GLU A 498 -32.09 -26.07 -25.48
CA GLU A 498 -32.93 -27.04 -24.78
C GLU A 498 -32.85 -28.39 -25.50
N VAL A 499 -32.73 -29.47 -24.72
CA VAL A 499 -32.69 -30.83 -25.27
C VAL A 499 -34.09 -31.24 -25.72
N PRO A 500 -34.32 -31.57 -27.01
CA PRO A 500 -35.64 -31.95 -27.50
C PRO A 500 -36.05 -33.34 -27.00
N GLN A 501 -37.37 -33.58 -26.94
CA GLN A 501 -37.92 -34.93 -26.80
C GLN A 501 -37.98 -35.57 -28.19
N LEU A 502 -37.37 -36.75 -28.34
CA LEU A 502 -37.38 -37.53 -29.57
C LEU A 502 -38.17 -38.83 -29.36
N ASP A 503 -38.96 -39.21 -30.36
CA ASP A 503 -39.72 -40.46 -30.31
C ASP A 503 -38.76 -41.66 -30.35
N GLY A 504 -38.87 -42.55 -29.37
CA GLY A 504 -38.05 -43.75 -29.27
C GLY A 504 -36.62 -43.53 -28.75
N VAL A 505 -36.22 -42.28 -28.46
CA VAL A 505 -34.85 -41.94 -28.05
C VAL A 505 -34.86 -40.99 -26.85
N GLU A 506 -34.25 -41.43 -25.74
CA GLU A 506 -33.93 -40.57 -24.60
C GLU A 506 -32.70 -39.72 -24.92
N VAL A 507 -32.81 -38.40 -24.80
CA VAL A 507 -31.70 -37.47 -25.05
C VAL A 507 -31.34 -36.74 -23.76
N ALA A 508 -30.06 -36.63 -23.45
CA ALA A 508 -29.57 -35.85 -22.33
C ALA A 508 -28.20 -35.25 -22.64
N ALA A 509 -27.92 -34.07 -22.10
CA ALA A 509 -26.64 -33.39 -22.28
C ALA A 509 -26.11 -32.81 -20.97
N ARG A 510 -24.79 -32.66 -20.90
CA ARG A 510 -24.08 -31.93 -19.85
C ARG A 510 -23.06 -30.99 -20.48
N TYR A 511 -22.98 -29.81 -19.89
CA TYR A 511 -22.03 -28.76 -20.24
C TYR A 511 -21.37 -28.28 -18.95
N VAL A 512 -20.04 -28.19 -18.94
CA VAL A 512 -19.26 -27.49 -17.89
C VAL A 512 -18.33 -26.51 -18.58
N ALA A 513 -18.36 -25.25 -18.14
CA ALA A 513 -17.42 -24.26 -18.63
C ALA A 513 -16.03 -24.49 -18.03
N GLY A 514 -14.98 -24.22 -18.82
CA GLY A 514 -13.61 -24.18 -18.35
C GLY A 514 -13.42 -23.19 -17.19
N VAL A 515 -12.37 -23.38 -16.40
CA VAL A 515 -12.18 -22.89 -15.02
C VAL A 515 -12.20 -21.35 -14.80
N ASP A 516 -12.40 -20.53 -15.83
CA ASP A 516 -12.50 -19.08 -15.69
C ASP A 516 -13.97 -18.62 -15.71
N GLU A 517 -14.52 -18.31 -14.53
CA GLU A 517 -15.92 -17.84 -14.31
C GLU A 517 -16.28 -16.54 -15.07
N LEU A 518 -15.31 -15.92 -15.75
CA LEU A 518 -15.44 -14.67 -16.48
C LEU A 518 -15.52 -14.85 -18.00
N GLU A 519 -15.26 -16.05 -18.52
CA GLU A 519 -15.19 -16.30 -19.96
C GLU A 519 -16.31 -17.22 -20.43
N VAL A 520 -16.75 -17.04 -21.69
CA VAL A 520 -17.75 -17.90 -22.35
C VAL A 520 -17.02 -18.93 -23.17
N GLY A 521 -17.44 -20.20 -23.04
CA GLY A 521 -16.78 -21.31 -23.69
C GLY A 521 -17.00 -21.44 -25.19
N GLY A 522 -16.10 -22.16 -25.84
CA GLY A 522 -16.10 -22.45 -27.28
C GLY A 522 -16.96 -23.66 -27.66
N ASP A 523 -17.15 -24.59 -26.71
CA ASP A 523 -17.92 -25.82 -26.90
C ASP A 523 -19.41 -25.58 -27.15
N TRP A 524 -20.00 -26.41 -28.02
CA TRP A 524 -21.45 -26.48 -28.15
C TRP A 524 -21.96 -27.86 -28.52
N TYR A 525 -23.26 -28.05 -28.29
CA TYR A 525 -24.02 -29.12 -28.88
C TYR A 525 -25.35 -28.59 -29.41
N ASP A 526 -26.02 -29.36 -30.25
CA ASP A 526 -27.43 -29.18 -30.58
C ASP A 526 -28.04 -30.51 -31.04
N VAL A 527 -29.35 -30.64 -30.89
CA VAL A 527 -30.14 -31.75 -31.43
C VAL A 527 -31.35 -31.16 -32.14
N ILE A 528 -31.46 -31.45 -33.43
CA ILE A 528 -32.40 -30.83 -34.34
C ILE A 528 -33.33 -31.95 -34.86
N PRO A 529 -34.60 -31.98 -34.41
CA PRO A 529 -35.58 -32.91 -34.94
C PRO A 529 -35.81 -32.63 -36.43
N GLY A 530 -35.73 -33.67 -37.24
CA GLY A 530 -36.00 -33.63 -38.67
C GLY A 530 -37.32 -34.33 -39.03
N PRO A 531 -37.74 -34.24 -40.31
CA PRO A 531 -38.90 -34.98 -40.79
C PRO A 531 -38.69 -36.50 -40.75
N SER A 532 -39.79 -37.26 -40.68
CA SER A 532 -39.80 -38.72 -40.78
C SER A 532 -39.03 -39.48 -39.69
N GLY A 533 -38.92 -38.92 -38.48
CA GLY A 533 -38.29 -39.59 -37.32
C GLY A 533 -36.76 -39.57 -37.35
N ARG A 534 -36.16 -38.82 -38.27
CA ARG A 534 -34.72 -38.58 -38.33
C ARG A 534 -34.37 -37.34 -37.51
N SER A 535 -33.26 -37.39 -36.80
CA SER A 535 -32.76 -36.25 -36.02
C SER A 535 -31.30 -36.00 -36.34
N VAL A 536 -30.91 -34.74 -36.48
CA VAL A 536 -29.50 -34.36 -36.63
C VAL A 536 -28.98 -33.90 -35.28
N PHE A 537 -27.81 -34.40 -34.87
CA PHE A 537 -27.10 -33.89 -33.71
C PHE A 537 -25.77 -33.29 -34.15
N VAL A 538 -25.31 -32.32 -33.38
CA VAL A 538 -23.98 -31.70 -33.54
C VAL A 538 -23.32 -31.60 -32.18
N VAL A 539 -22.02 -31.88 -32.15
CA VAL A 539 -21.11 -31.49 -31.06
C VAL A 539 -19.92 -30.82 -31.73
N GLY A 540 -19.46 -29.71 -31.18
CA GLY A 540 -18.29 -29.03 -31.70
C GLY A 540 -17.62 -28.18 -30.66
N ASP A 541 -16.40 -27.77 -30.99
CA ASP A 541 -15.55 -26.90 -30.20
C ASP A 541 -14.89 -25.86 -31.13
N VAL A 542 -14.85 -24.61 -30.68
CA VAL A 542 -14.21 -23.49 -31.38
C VAL A 542 -12.90 -23.16 -30.68
N SER A 543 -11.81 -23.14 -31.44
CA SER A 543 -10.50 -22.79 -30.92
C SER A 543 -10.48 -21.38 -30.28
N GLY A 544 -9.89 -21.29 -29.10
CA GLY A 544 -9.79 -20.06 -28.32
C GLY A 544 -10.87 -19.98 -27.23
N GLN A 545 -10.97 -18.83 -26.56
CA GLN A 545 -11.87 -18.65 -25.42
C GLN A 545 -12.48 -17.24 -25.42
N GLY A 546 -13.57 -17.06 -24.67
CA GLY A 546 -14.22 -15.76 -24.47
C GLY A 546 -15.18 -15.36 -25.60
N LEU A 547 -15.44 -14.06 -25.73
CA LEU A 547 -16.53 -13.54 -26.57
C LEU A 547 -16.38 -13.86 -28.07
N ALA A 548 -15.14 -13.89 -28.58
CA ALA A 548 -14.89 -14.22 -29.99
C ALA A 548 -15.27 -15.68 -30.30
N ALA A 549 -14.81 -16.63 -29.47
CA ALA A 549 -15.16 -18.05 -29.58
C ALA A 549 -16.68 -18.26 -29.45
N ALA A 550 -17.32 -17.61 -28.48
CA ALA A 550 -18.77 -17.67 -28.29
C ALA A 550 -19.57 -17.16 -29.49
N THR A 551 -19.08 -16.12 -30.18
CA THR A 551 -19.75 -15.55 -31.36
C THR A 551 -19.65 -16.49 -32.56
N THR A 552 -18.46 -17.07 -32.78
CA THR A 552 -18.23 -18.06 -33.84
C THR A 552 -19.01 -19.35 -33.58
N MET A 553 -19.02 -19.83 -32.34
CA MET A 553 -19.84 -20.96 -31.91
C MET A 553 -21.33 -20.71 -32.21
N ALA A 554 -21.86 -19.55 -31.82
CA ALA A 554 -23.25 -19.19 -32.09
C ALA A 554 -23.55 -19.16 -33.60
N SER A 555 -22.66 -18.56 -34.39
CA SER A 555 -22.76 -18.51 -35.85
C SER A 555 -22.83 -19.91 -36.46
N LEU A 556 -21.89 -20.80 -36.11
CA LEU A 556 -21.84 -22.17 -36.61
C LEU A 556 -23.06 -22.97 -36.17
N ARG A 557 -23.48 -22.87 -34.90
CA ARG A 557 -24.66 -23.54 -34.37
C ARG A 557 -25.94 -23.14 -35.12
N PHE A 558 -26.16 -21.84 -35.32
CA PHE A 558 -27.35 -21.37 -36.04
C PHE A 558 -27.29 -21.70 -37.54
N ALA A 559 -26.10 -21.71 -38.14
CA ALA A 559 -25.91 -22.15 -39.52
C ALA A 559 -26.27 -23.65 -39.69
N VAL A 560 -25.84 -24.52 -38.78
CA VAL A 560 -26.26 -25.94 -38.76
C VAL A 560 -27.78 -26.03 -38.73
N ARG A 561 -28.44 -25.34 -37.80
CA ARG A 561 -29.91 -25.32 -37.72
C ARG A 561 -30.56 -24.88 -39.02
N ALA A 562 -30.06 -23.81 -39.64
CA ALA A 562 -30.62 -23.28 -40.88
C ALA A 562 -30.48 -24.28 -42.05
N TYR A 563 -29.30 -24.88 -42.23
CA TYR A 563 -29.04 -25.83 -43.31
C TYR A 563 -29.81 -27.14 -43.12
N VAL A 564 -29.89 -27.65 -41.89
CA VAL A 564 -30.72 -28.83 -41.58
C VAL A 564 -32.21 -28.54 -41.81
N ALA A 565 -32.71 -27.37 -41.40
CA ALA A 565 -34.10 -26.98 -41.65
C ALA A 565 -34.42 -26.81 -43.16
N GLN A 566 -33.41 -26.50 -43.98
CA GLN A 566 -33.53 -26.45 -45.44
C GLN A 566 -33.60 -27.86 -46.07
N GLY A 567 -33.24 -28.91 -45.32
CA GLY A 567 -33.23 -30.30 -45.78
C GLY A 567 -31.89 -30.76 -46.35
N ASP A 568 -30.80 -30.03 -46.09
CA ASP A 568 -29.46 -30.46 -46.50
C ASP A 568 -28.99 -31.68 -45.67
N ASP A 569 -28.27 -32.61 -46.32
CA ASP A 569 -27.64 -33.74 -45.62
C ASP A 569 -26.39 -33.32 -44.81
N ILE A 570 -25.96 -34.16 -43.85
CA ILE A 570 -24.87 -33.83 -42.93
C ILE A 570 -23.53 -33.51 -43.62
N ALA A 571 -23.23 -34.12 -44.78
CA ALA A 571 -22.01 -33.85 -45.53
C ALA A 571 -22.05 -32.49 -46.24
N THR A 572 -23.22 -32.14 -46.77
CA THR A 572 -23.50 -30.84 -47.37
C THR A 572 -23.47 -29.74 -46.31
N VAL A 573 -24.08 -29.97 -45.16
CA VAL A 573 -24.02 -29.06 -44.00
C VAL A 573 -22.57 -28.79 -43.62
N LEU A 574 -21.76 -29.84 -43.41
CA LEU A 574 -20.35 -29.67 -43.05
C LEU A 574 -19.55 -28.90 -44.12
N THR A 575 -19.83 -29.18 -45.40
CA THR A 575 -19.19 -28.47 -46.51
C THR A 575 -19.54 -26.99 -46.53
N ARG A 576 -20.80 -26.63 -46.22
CA ARG A 576 -21.22 -25.22 -46.12
C ARG A 576 -20.61 -24.53 -44.91
N LEU A 577 -20.48 -25.21 -43.76
CA LEU A 577 -19.83 -24.64 -42.58
C LEU A 577 -18.38 -24.24 -42.85
N ARG A 578 -17.64 -25.02 -43.67
CA ARG A 578 -16.27 -24.67 -44.10
C ARG A 578 -16.18 -23.34 -44.85
N GLY A 579 -17.26 -22.89 -45.49
CA GLY A 579 -17.30 -21.60 -46.17
C GLY A 579 -17.63 -20.42 -45.24
N LEU A 580 -17.93 -20.67 -43.97
CA LEU A 580 -18.31 -19.64 -42.99
C LEU A 580 -17.17 -19.24 -42.05
N LEU A 581 -16.06 -19.96 -42.08
CA LEU A 581 -14.90 -19.72 -41.23
C LEU A 581 -13.63 -19.96 -42.05
N ASP A 582 -12.68 -19.03 -41.96
CA ASP A 582 -11.35 -19.14 -42.56
C ASP A 582 -10.31 -18.82 -41.48
N VAL A 583 -9.49 -19.79 -41.10
CA VAL A 583 -8.50 -19.61 -40.03
C VAL A 583 -7.47 -18.54 -40.34
N GLY A 584 -7.18 -18.30 -41.63
CA GLY A 584 -6.31 -17.24 -42.08
C GLY A 584 -6.88 -15.85 -41.80
N VAL A 585 -8.21 -15.69 -41.87
CA VAL A 585 -8.91 -14.40 -41.68
C VAL A 585 -9.45 -14.25 -40.26
N ASP A 586 -10.12 -15.27 -39.74
CA ASP A 586 -10.85 -15.22 -38.47
C ASP A 586 -9.99 -15.65 -37.28
N HIS A 587 -8.80 -16.22 -37.52
CA HIS A 587 -7.88 -16.74 -36.50
C HIS A 587 -8.51 -17.79 -35.57
N GLN A 588 -9.60 -18.40 -36.03
CA GLN A 588 -10.34 -19.44 -35.33
C GLN A 588 -10.59 -20.59 -36.29
N PHE A 589 -10.60 -21.80 -35.74
CA PHE A 589 -11.09 -22.99 -36.39
C PHE A 589 -12.08 -23.69 -35.46
N ALA A 590 -12.86 -24.62 -35.99
CA ALA A 590 -13.79 -25.39 -35.18
C ALA A 590 -13.70 -26.88 -35.50
N THR A 591 -13.65 -27.71 -34.46
CA THR A 591 -13.86 -29.15 -34.59
C THR A 591 -15.36 -29.42 -34.54
N VAL A 592 -15.85 -30.30 -35.41
CA VAL A 592 -17.30 -30.57 -35.54
C VAL A 592 -17.55 -32.05 -35.80
N LEU A 593 -18.41 -32.65 -34.98
CA LEU A 593 -19.08 -33.92 -35.25
C LEU A 593 -20.54 -33.63 -35.59
N LEU A 594 -20.95 -33.99 -36.81
CA LEU A 594 -22.35 -33.99 -37.23
C LEU A 594 -22.82 -35.42 -37.38
N GLY A 595 -24.00 -35.73 -36.85
CA GLY A 595 -24.61 -37.04 -37.04
C GLY A 595 -26.11 -36.98 -37.32
N GLU A 596 -26.58 -37.93 -38.10
CA GLU A 596 -27.99 -38.18 -38.37
C GLU A 596 -28.39 -39.50 -37.71
N LEU A 597 -29.49 -39.47 -36.98
CA LEU A 597 -30.03 -40.57 -36.19
C LEU A 597 -31.42 -40.91 -36.71
N ASP A 598 -31.59 -42.14 -37.21
CA ASP A 598 -32.89 -42.72 -37.55
C ASP A 598 -33.25 -43.77 -36.51
N ALA A 599 -34.10 -43.38 -35.55
CA ALA A 599 -34.45 -44.22 -34.41
C ALA A 599 -35.18 -45.50 -34.84
N ALA A 600 -36.06 -45.40 -35.84
CA ALA A 600 -36.88 -46.51 -36.33
C ALA A 600 -36.06 -47.51 -37.14
N ALA A 601 -35.09 -47.04 -37.92
CA ALA A 601 -34.20 -47.89 -38.71
C ALA A 601 -32.98 -48.40 -37.94
N GLY A 602 -32.73 -47.89 -36.73
CA GLY A 602 -31.52 -48.15 -35.96
C GLY A 602 -30.25 -47.69 -36.69
N LEU A 603 -30.34 -46.66 -37.52
CA LEU A 603 -29.25 -46.17 -38.38
C LEU A 603 -28.63 -44.91 -37.78
N ILE A 604 -27.30 -44.90 -37.71
CA ILE A 604 -26.48 -43.76 -37.31
C ILE A 604 -25.59 -43.42 -38.51
N ARG A 605 -25.62 -42.16 -38.95
CA ARG A 605 -24.69 -41.64 -39.96
C ARG A 605 -23.90 -40.52 -39.31
N VAL A 606 -22.59 -40.47 -39.49
CA VAL A 606 -21.76 -39.38 -38.95
C VAL A 606 -20.76 -38.87 -39.96
N VAL A 607 -20.39 -37.61 -39.77
CA VAL A 607 -19.33 -36.95 -40.50
C VAL A 607 -18.58 -36.05 -39.53
N THR A 608 -17.25 -36.09 -39.58
CA THR A 608 -16.40 -35.35 -38.63
C THR A 608 -15.44 -34.42 -39.35
N ALA A 609 -15.19 -33.27 -38.73
CA ALA A 609 -14.14 -32.32 -39.09
C ALA A 609 -13.26 -32.09 -37.85
N GLY A 610 -12.11 -32.76 -37.80
CA GLY A 610 -11.16 -32.67 -36.68
C GLY A 610 -11.69 -33.14 -35.32
N HIS A 611 -12.82 -33.85 -35.28
CA HIS A 611 -13.52 -34.21 -34.04
C HIS A 611 -13.63 -35.74 -33.88
N PHE A 612 -13.57 -36.23 -32.64
CA PHE A 612 -13.77 -37.64 -32.28
C PHE A 612 -15.10 -38.21 -32.79
N GLY A 613 -15.05 -39.44 -33.29
CA GLY A 613 -16.23 -40.23 -33.57
C GLY A 613 -16.99 -40.55 -32.26
N PRO A 614 -18.33 -40.66 -32.31
CA PRO A 614 -19.10 -40.93 -31.10
C PRO A 614 -18.84 -42.34 -30.57
N LEU A 615 -18.97 -42.51 -29.26
CA LEU A 615 -18.96 -43.81 -28.61
C LEU A 615 -20.35 -44.44 -28.70
N VAL A 616 -20.45 -45.64 -29.26
CA VAL A 616 -21.70 -46.41 -29.35
C VAL A 616 -21.63 -47.61 -28.41
N ILE A 617 -22.58 -47.69 -27.50
CA ILE A 617 -22.76 -48.81 -26.57
C ILE A 617 -23.93 -49.64 -27.07
N SER A 618 -23.70 -50.89 -27.47
CA SER A 618 -24.75 -51.81 -27.91
C SER A 618 -24.34 -53.25 -27.61
N GLY A 619 -25.28 -54.09 -27.18
CA GLY A 619 -25.02 -55.50 -26.88
C GLY A 619 -23.94 -55.73 -25.81
N GLY A 620 -23.79 -54.79 -24.86
CA GLY A 620 -22.77 -54.83 -23.81
C GLY A 620 -21.34 -54.50 -24.26
N ARG A 621 -21.16 -54.03 -25.50
CA ARG A 621 -19.88 -53.52 -26.01
C ARG A 621 -19.98 -52.02 -26.27
N ALA A 622 -18.91 -51.30 -25.96
CA ALA A 622 -18.77 -49.88 -26.25
C ALA A 622 -17.63 -49.70 -27.27
N GLU A 623 -17.94 -49.18 -28.44
CA GLU A 623 -17.02 -49.01 -29.57
C GLU A 623 -17.16 -47.60 -30.16
N PHE A 624 -16.03 -46.96 -30.45
CA PHE A 624 -16.04 -45.67 -31.15
C PHE A 624 -16.35 -45.91 -32.63
N LEU A 625 -17.28 -45.12 -33.18
CA LEU A 625 -17.65 -45.23 -34.58
C LEU A 625 -16.52 -44.65 -35.45
N ASP A 626 -15.85 -45.54 -36.19
CA ASP A 626 -14.75 -45.18 -37.09
C ASP A 626 -15.28 -44.41 -38.31
N SER A 627 -14.77 -43.19 -38.51
CA SER A 627 -15.20 -42.29 -39.58
C SER A 627 -13.98 -41.59 -40.17
N PRO A 628 -13.86 -41.47 -41.51
CA PRO A 628 -12.79 -40.70 -42.11
C PRO A 628 -12.88 -39.23 -41.69
N VAL A 629 -11.88 -38.76 -40.94
CA VAL A 629 -11.93 -37.43 -40.36
C VAL A 629 -11.41 -36.39 -41.32
N ALA A 630 -12.27 -35.41 -41.59
CA ALA A 630 -11.96 -34.32 -42.47
C ALA A 630 -11.22 -33.20 -41.70
N PRO A 631 -10.52 -32.26 -42.37
CA PRO A 631 -9.91 -31.12 -41.68
C PRO A 631 -10.97 -30.30 -40.92
N PRO A 632 -10.61 -29.68 -39.77
CA PRO A 632 -11.49 -28.78 -39.03
C PRO A 632 -12.08 -27.69 -39.92
N VAL A 633 -13.25 -27.19 -39.51
CA VAL A 633 -13.87 -26.01 -40.12
C VAL A 633 -12.94 -24.82 -39.91
N GLY A 634 -12.66 -24.02 -40.94
CA GLY A 634 -11.62 -22.99 -40.91
C GLY A 634 -10.37 -23.36 -41.70
N LEU A 635 -10.05 -24.65 -41.85
CA LEU A 635 -8.88 -25.10 -42.61
C LEU A 635 -9.26 -25.51 -44.04
N ALA A 636 -8.33 -25.26 -44.98
CA ALA A 636 -8.49 -25.66 -46.37
C ALA A 636 -8.55 -27.20 -46.51
N ALA A 637 -9.59 -27.69 -47.20
CA ALA A 637 -9.76 -29.10 -47.50
C ALA A 637 -9.98 -29.30 -49.00
N SER A 638 -9.20 -30.19 -49.61
CA SER A 638 -9.26 -30.49 -51.06
C SER A 638 -10.24 -31.62 -51.41
N VAL A 639 -10.85 -32.26 -50.42
CA VAL A 639 -11.73 -33.42 -50.60
C VAL A 639 -13.04 -33.21 -49.83
N PRO A 640 -14.20 -33.58 -50.42
CA PRO A 640 -15.47 -33.58 -49.71
C PRO A 640 -15.43 -34.49 -48.48
N PRO A 641 -16.17 -34.16 -47.40
CA PRO A 641 -16.20 -34.99 -46.22
C PRO A 641 -16.93 -36.31 -46.49
N VAL A 642 -16.50 -37.39 -45.84
CA VAL A 642 -17.03 -38.75 -46.06
C VAL A 642 -17.93 -39.15 -44.91
N VAL A 643 -19.14 -39.63 -45.22
CA VAL A 643 -20.10 -40.10 -44.22
C VAL A 643 -19.78 -41.54 -43.84
N ALA A 644 -19.67 -41.81 -42.55
CA ALA A 644 -19.64 -43.17 -42.00
C ALA A 644 -21.02 -43.57 -41.50
N GLU A 645 -21.37 -44.84 -41.65
CA GLU A 645 -22.67 -45.38 -41.22
C GLU A 645 -22.48 -46.55 -40.26
N ALA A 646 -23.29 -46.61 -39.21
CA ALA A 646 -23.39 -47.74 -38.30
C ALA A 646 -24.86 -48.10 -38.06
N ARG A 647 -25.13 -49.38 -37.81
CA ARG A 647 -26.45 -49.85 -37.39
C ARG A 647 -26.39 -50.46 -36.00
N VAL A 648 -27.36 -50.09 -35.19
CA VAL A 648 -27.55 -50.67 -33.84
C VAL A 648 -28.76 -51.59 -33.85
N SER A 649 -28.66 -52.71 -33.13
CA SER A 649 -29.74 -53.69 -32.98
C SER A 649 -30.18 -53.73 -31.52
N GLY A 650 -31.39 -53.25 -31.23
CA GLY A 650 -31.93 -53.18 -29.87
C GLY A 650 -31.43 -51.99 -29.05
N PRO A 651 -31.49 -52.06 -27.70
CA PRO A 651 -31.07 -50.96 -26.83
C PRO A 651 -29.62 -50.57 -27.09
N ALA A 652 -29.42 -49.29 -27.37
CA ALA A 652 -28.10 -48.72 -27.61
C ALA A 652 -28.00 -47.32 -26.99
N THR A 653 -26.77 -46.91 -26.66
CA THR A 653 -26.47 -45.55 -26.20
C THR A 653 -25.37 -44.97 -27.09
N LEU A 654 -25.61 -43.81 -27.70
CA LEU A 654 -24.61 -43.03 -28.43
C LEU A 654 -24.18 -41.85 -27.55
N LEU A 655 -22.87 -41.69 -27.36
CA LEU A 655 -22.26 -40.58 -26.64
C LEU A 655 -21.36 -39.78 -27.59
N ALA A 656 -21.68 -38.51 -27.79
CA ALA A 656 -20.85 -37.53 -28.47
C ALA A 656 -20.28 -36.56 -27.43
N PHE A 657 -19.03 -36.14 -27.58
CA PHE A 657 -18.32 -35.40 -26.53
C PHE A 657 -17.23 -34.52 -27.13
N THR A 658 -16.97 -33.37 -26.53
CA THR A 658 -15.80 -32.54 -26.87
C THR A 658 -14.53 -33.08 -26.22
N ASP A 659 -13.38 -32.58 -26.65
CA ASP A 659 -12.07 -33.04 -26.20
C ASP A 659 -11.86 -32.89 -24.69
N GLY A 660 -12.46 -31.89 -24.04
CA GLY A 660 -12.42 -31.71 -22.58
C GLY A 660 -12.92 -32.92 -21.77
N ALA A 661 -13.69 -33.83 -22.39
CA ALA A 661 -14.11 -35.08 -21.75
C ALA A 661 -12.98 -36.13 -21.65
N VAL A 662 -11.97 -36.04 -22.51
CA VAL A 662 -10.92 -37.06 -22.70
C VAL A 662 -9.51 -36.50 -22.53
N GLU A 663 -9.26 -35.25 -22.86
CA GLU A 663 -7.96 -34.60 -22.78
C GLU A 663 -7.57 -34.29 -21.33
N ARG A 664 -6.33 -34.65 -20.96
CA ARG A 664 -5.71 -34.29 -19.69
C ARG A 664 -4.24 -33.94 -19.90
N ARG A 665 -3.71 -33.04 -19.07
CA ARG A 665 -2.31 -32.64 -19.13
C ARG A 665 -1.39 -33.82 -18.79
N GLY A 666 -0.38 -34.06 -19.63
CA GLY A 666 0.60 -35.13 -19.41
C GLY A 666 0.11 -36.55 -19.72
N GLU A 667 -1.10 -36.69 -20.28
CA GLU A 667 -1.69 -37.98 -20.64
C GLU A 667 -1.84 -38.11 -22.16
N VAL A 668 -1.62 -39.32 -22.69
CA VAL A 668 -1.93 -39.62 -24.09
C VAL A 668 -3.43 -39.76 -24.29
N ILE A 669 -3.95 -39.21 -25.39
CA ILE A 669 -5.39 -39.15 -25.67
C ILE A 669 -6.10 -40.51 -25.63
N ASP A 670 -5.42 -41.57 -26.06
CA ASP A 670 -5.94 -42.93 -26.08
C ASP A 670 -6.31 -43.43 -24.67
N THR A 671 -5.60 -42.96 -23.65
CA THR A 671 -5.90 -43.30 -22.24
C THR A 671 -7.16 -42.58 -21.76
N GLY A 672 -7.37 -41.34 -22.20
CA GLY A 672 -8.60 -40.58 -21.97
C GLY A 672 -9.82 -41.24 -22.61
N LEU A 673 -9.71 -41.64 -23.88
CA LEU A 673 -10.75 -42.35 -24.63
C LEU A 673 -11.10 -43.70 -23.99
N GLU A 674 -10.09 -44.48 -23.59
CA GLU A 674 -10.30 -45.76 -22.90
C GLU A 674 -11.00 -45.57 -21.54
N ARG A 675 -10.68 -44.50 -20.83
CA ARG A 675 -11.35 -44.14 -19.56
C ARG A 675 -12.80 -43.75 -19.77
N LEU A 676 -13.10 -42.96 -20.80
CA LEU A 676 -14.47 -42.62 -21.19
C LEU A 676 -15.24 -43.91 -21.52
N ARG A 677 -14.66 -44.78 -22.36
CA ARG A 677 -15.24 -46.07 -22.78
C ARG A 677 -15.54 -46.98 -21.61
N SER A 678 -14.57 -47.22 -20.74
CA SER A 678 -14.71 -48.10 -19.56
C SER A 678 -15.73 -47.55 -18.56
N THR A 679 -15.73 -46.23 -18.30
CA THR A 679 -16.68 -45.59 -17.39
C THR A 679 -18.10 -45.63 -17.93
N ALA A 680 -18.28 -45.35 -19.22
CA ALA A 680 -19.59 -45.41 -19.88
C ALA A 680 -20.15 -46.84 -19.89
N THR A 681 -19.31 -47.83 -20.21
CA THR A 681 -19.69 -49.26 -20.18
C THR A 681 -20.12 -49.71 -18.79
N ALA A 682 -19.38 -49.32 -17.74
CA ALA A 682 -19.69 -49.68 -16.36
C ALA A 682 -20.99 -49.03 -15.85
N ALA A 683 -21.40 -47.90 -16.45
CA ALA A 683 -22.58 -47.16 -16.07
C ALA A 683 -23.80 -47.42 -16.96
N ASP A 684 -23.68 -48.16 -18.06
CA ASP A 684 -24.71 -48.27 -19.11
C ASP A 684 -26.10 -48.65 -18.58
N ALA A 685 -26.18 -49.54 -17.58
CA ALA A 685 -27.44 -49.95 -16.95
C ALA A 685 -28.15 -48.86 -16.12
N GLN A 686 -27.54 -47.69 -15.91
CA GLN A 686 -28.11 -46.57 -15.16
C GLN A 686 -28.87 -45.61 -16.07
N PRO A 687 -29.74 -44.74 -15.50
CA PRO A 687 -30.36 -43.65 -16.27
C PRO A 687 -29.32 -42.82 -17.02
N LEU A 688 -29.65 -42.37 -18.23
CA LEU A 688 -28.70 -41.70 -19.12
C LEU A 688 -28.10 -40.45 -18.47
N SER A 689 -28.92 -39.71 -17.71
CA SER A 689 -28.48 -38.56 -16.91
C SER A 689 -27.36 -38.92 -15.93
N THR A 690 -27.46 -40.07 -15.26
CA THR A 690 -26.47 -40.53 -14.27
C THR A 690 -25.19 -41.00 -14.94
N VAL A 691 -25.30 -41.59 -16.15
CA VAL A 691 -24.12 -41.93 -16.97
C VAL A 691 -23.36 -40.66 -17.31
N LEU A 692 -24.04 -39.64 -17.85
CA LEU A 692 -23.47 -38.35 -18.17
C LEU A 692 -22.83 -37.68 -16.95
N ASP A 693 -23.53 -37.65 -15.81
CA ASP A 693 -23.01 -37.07 -14.57
C ASP A 693 -21.71 -37.75 -14.11
N ARG A 694 -21.62 -39.08 -14.21
CA ARG A 694 -20.37 -39.80 -13.88
C ARG A 694 -19.23 -39.47 -14.83
N LEU A 695 -19.50 -39.37 -16.12
CA LEU A 695 -18.51 -38.99 -17.12
C LEU A 695 -18.00 -37.56 -16.85
N MET A 696 -18.89 -36.64 -16.47
CA MET A 696 -18.52 -35.26 -16.09
C MET A 696 -17.72 -35.16 -14.78
N HIS A 697 -17.75 -36.18 -13.92
CA HIS A 697 -17.04 -36.19 -12.63
C HIS A 697 -15.87 -37.17 -12.60
N MET A 698 -15.40 -37.64 -13.76
CA MET A 698 -14.18 -38.45 -13.82
C MET A 698 -13.04 -37.66 -13.14
N PRO A 699 -12.34 -38.27 -12.15
CA PRO A 699 -11.36 -37.57 -11.33
C PRO A 699 -10.26 -36.99 -12.21
N ASP A 700 -10.04 -35.69 -12.06
CA ASP A 700 -8.95 -34.94 -12.68
C ASP A 700 -7.76 -34.96 -11.73
N VAL A 701 -6.58 -35.31 -12.23
CA VAL A 701 -5.38 -35.47 -11.39
C VAL A 701 -4.68 -34.12 -11.19
N ASP A 702 -4.85 -33.14 -12.10
CA ASP A 702 -4.19 -31.83 -11.99
C ASP A 702 -4.97 -30.69 -12.68
N GLY A 703 -5.91 -30.08 -11.93
CA GLY A 703 -6.05 -28.63 -11.85
C GLY A 703 -6.36 -27.78 -13.09
N GLY A 704 -7.08 -28.28 -14.09
CA GLY A 704 -7.60 -27.42 -15.16
C GLY A 704 -8.56 -28.13 -16.10
N ARG A 705 -9.87 -27.92 -15.93
CA ARG A 705 -10.88 -28.37 -16.90
C ARG A 705 -10.99 -27.36 -18.04
N ASP A 706 -10.91 -27.87 -19.26
CA ASP A 706 -11.38 -27.16 -20.44
C ASP A 706 -12.91 -27.10 -20.45
N ASP A 707 -13.49 -26.38 -21.40
CA ASP A 707 -14.92 -26.56 -21.69
C ASP A 707 -15.20 -28.04 -21.98
N THR A 708 -16.33 -28.54 -21.52
CA THR A 708 -16.68 -29.94 -21.73
C THR A 708 -18.16 -30.10 -21.98
N VAL A 709 -18.46 -30.70 -23.13
CA VAL A 709 -19.78 -31.13 -23.53
C VAL A 709 -19.81 -32.64 -23.64
N ILE A 710 -20.86 -33.23 -23.10
CA ILE A 710 -21.23 -34.62 -23.37
C ILE A 710 -22.71 -34.67 -23.72
N LEU A 711 -23.01 -35.14 -24.92
CA LEU A 711 -24.35 -35.40 -25.45
C LEU A 711 -24.59 -36.90 -25.52
N GLY A 712 -25.63 -37.37 -24.83
CA GLY A 712 -26.08 -38.76 -24.86
C GLY A 712 -27.43 -38.91 -25.55
N MET A 713 -27.55 -39.96 -26.36
CA MET A 713 -28.79 -40.39 -27.01
C MET A 713 -28.95 -41.90 -26.81
N ARG A 714 -30.07 -42.34 -26.22
CA ARG A 714 -30.32 -43.75 -25.91
C ARG A 714 -31.60 -44.24 -26.53
N TRP A 715 -31.54 -45.33 -27.29
CA TRP A 715 -32.71 -46.00 -27.84
C TRP A 715 -33.49 -46.67 -26.71
N THR A 716 -34.78 -46.36 -26.63
CA THR A 716 -35.67 -46.82 -25.55
C THR A 716 -36.31 -48.19 -25.81
N THR A 717 -36.18 -48.72 -27.04
CA THR A 717 -36.74 -50.02 -27.47
C THR A 717 -35.81 -50.74 -28.42
#